data_AF-A0A7J7JPT3-F1
#
_entry.id   AF-A0A7J7JPT3-F1
#
_cell.length_a   1.000
_cell.length_b   1.000
_cell.length_c   1.000
_cell.angle_alpha   90.00
_cell.angle_beta   90.00
_cell.angle_gamma   90.00
#
_symmetry.space_group_name_H-M   'P 1'
#
loop_
_entity.id
_entity.type
_entity.pdbx_description
1 polymer ?
#
loop_
_entity_poly.entity_id
_entity_poly.type
_entity_poly.pdbx_seq_one_letter_code
_entity_poly.pdbx_strand_id
1 'polypeptide(L)'
;MTSTITPCTCSSMAYGYYIYYDDFASTLYSVHYHFIFQIKYNEQFLPLIGLGDNNPYKKCEDSLTSNGKDYKFFNLTKLSDDRYDKLPYSVRVLLESAVRNCDNFLVKEDDVKKILDWEKNQSNSTEVPFKPSRVILQDFTGVPAVVDFAAMRDAVKRLGGDPEKINPICPADLVIDHSVQVDVARSLLNSTRNHGSGQSSNSLQHRAKNYSAPGRQSPNRPRLSNIDPTQSPIRLRPQYKSNRKYTSPLCERSDSGECERQSCKDLITQSHSDSSLLRLTANNLENTQNTRDNIRHSPKGSPNRQRPRTPCKGAAGCCRELCCRMPGNENKVCDPLCPFHKERSVGADALKQNQDMEFERNKERFNFLKWGAKAFKNMLIVPPGSGIVHQVNLEYLARLVFCEDDWLYPDSLVGTDSHTTMINGLGVVGWGVGGIEAEAVMLGQAISMVLPEVIGYRIHGNLDPMSTSTDVVLTITKHLRQIGVVGKFVEFFGPGVAALSLADRATISNMCPEYGATVGYFPPDTATISYLNQTGRDSEKVAYIEAYLKANRMFRDYTNSGEDPVFSKVVELDLSSVVPCCSGPKRPHDKVPVSEMMSDFNSCLNNKIGFKGFAIPSDKQSTRVPFVYEGQEYTLTHGDVVIAAITSCTNTSNPSVMLGAGLMAKNAVEKGLGVKPYIKTSLSPGSGVVTYYLNESGVTPFMEKLGFDIVGYGCMTCIGNSGPLPDPISEAIEKGDLVTCGVLSGNRNFEGRIHPLTRANYLASPLLVVAYALAGTVSIDFEKTPLGEGPDGKPVFLRDIWPIREQIQDVEKRVIVPALYNKVYGSITAGNEKWNSLAVPSSQLYPWDISSTYIKSPPFFDNMTKDAPGFRQVENAYALLNLGDSVTTDHISPAGSIARTSPAARYLASKGLTPKDFNSYGARRGNDDIMARGTFANIRLVNKLASKSGPKTTHVPSGDEMDVFDAAERYKSEDNQVIILAGKEYGSGSSRDWAAKGPFLQGVRAVIAESYERIHRSNLVGMGLIPLQYQSGDTAESLGLTGKEQFSIHIPKDLTTGQLVTVKVSSGKEFQVLARFDTEVELEYFRNGGILNYMIRKML
;
A
#
# COMPACT_ATOMS: atom_id res chain seq x y z
N MET A 1 3.94 53.34 5.57
CA MET A 1 2.88 54.32 5.90
C MET A 1 1.64 54.00 5.07
N THR A 2 0.47 54.57 5.39
CA THR A 2 -0.87 54.10 4.96
C THR A 2 -1.54 54.98 3.90
N SER A 3 -2.05 54.35 2.82
CA SER A 3 -3.23 54.72 2.01
C SER A 3 -3.30 53.73 0.82
N THR A 4 -4.22 52.77 0.66
CA THR A 4 -5.70 52.74 0.71
C THR A 4 -6.38 53.46 -0.47
N ILE A 5 -7.46 52.84 -1.00
CA ILE A 5 -8.53 53.36 -1.90
C ILE A 5 -8.40 53.10 -3.42
N THR A 6 -9.10 52.04 -3.84
CA THR A 6 -9.71 51.72 -5.16
C THR A 6 -11.11 52.38 -5.29
N PRO A 7 -11.96 52.19 -6.36
CA PRO A 7 -11.81 51.58 -7.70
C PRO A 7 -12.49 52.39 -8.87
N CYS A 8 -12.71 51.74 -10.02
CA CYS A 8 -13.76 52.02 -11.06
C CYS A 8 -13.53 53.20 -12.04
N THR A 9 -14.08 53.23 -13.28
CA THR A 9 -15.08 52.37 -13.99
C THR A 9 -14.66 51.96 -15.44
N CYS A 10 -15.35 50.96 -16.01
CA CYS A 10 -15.38 50.60 -17.46
C CYS A 10 -15.79 51.80 -18.38
N SER A 11 -15.52 51.86 -19.70
CA SER A 11 -16.14 51.07 -20.79
C SER A 11 -15.71 51.55 -22.20
N SER A 12 -15.94 50.72 -23.25
CA SER A 12 -16.18 51.04 -24.70
C SER A 12 -15.24 52.03 -25.43
N MET A 13 -14.39 51.61 -26.39
CA MET A 13 -14.70 51.30 -27.82
C MET A 13 -15.13 52.48 -28.71
N ALA A 14 -14.30 52.86 -29.70
CA ALA A 14 -14.63 52.84 -31.15
C ALA A 14 -13.53 53.48 -32.08
N TYR A 15 -13.51 53.00 -33.33
CA TYR A 15 -12.76 53.41 -34.55
C TYR A 15 -12.63 54.93 -34.85
N GLY A 16 -11.65 55.43 -35.62
CA GLY A 16 -10.47 54.81 -36.25
C GLY A 16 -9.97 55.53 -37.54
N TYR A 17 -8.71 55.31 -37.96
CA TYR A 17 -8.04 55.69 -39.25
C TYR A 17 -8.03 57.19 -39.67
N TYR A 18 -6.96 57.80 -40.23
CA TYR A 18 -6.11 57.40 -41.37
C TYR A 18 -4.70 58.08 -41.38
N ILE A 19 -3.65 57.31 -41.70
CA ILE A 19 -2.39 57.61 -42.48
C ILE A 19 -1.71 59.00 -42.40
N TYR A 20 -0.42 59.02 -42.03
CA TYR A 20 0.70 59.25 -42.99
C TYR A 20 2.02 58.60 -42.54
N TYR A 21 2.87 58.25 -43.51
CA TYR A 21 4.19 57.61 -43.36
C TYR A 21 5.31 58.65 -43.51
N ASP A 22 6.32 58.60 -42.64
CA ASP A 22 7.72 58.29 -43.00
C ASP A 22 8.72 58.64 -41.87
N ASP A 23 9.34 57.62 -41.27
CA ASP A 23 10.80 57.58 -41.06
C ASP A 23 11.21 56.11 -40.78
N PHE A 24 12.10 55.54 -41.60
CA PHE A 24 12.33 54.09 -41.66
C PHE A 24 13.83 53.71 -41.64
N ALA A 25 14.59 54.31 -40.72
CA ALA A 25 16.06 54.12 -40.63
C ALA A 25 16.60 53.57 -39.29
N SER A 26 15.93 53.84 -38.16
CA SER A 26 16.51 53.57 -36.82
C SER A 26 16.08 52.24 -36.17
N THR A 27 14.89 51.72 -36.49
CA THR A 27 14.27 50.59 -35.76
C THR A 27 14.87 49.21 -36.10
N LEU A 28 15.54 49.07 -37.24
CA LEU A 28 15.98 47.77 -37.76
C LEU A 28 17.13 47.11 -36.98
N TYR A 29 17.97 47.90 -36.29
CA TYR A 29 19.07 47.36 -35.48
C TYR A 29 18.64 46.88 -34.08
N SER A 30 17.58 47.46 -33.51
CA SER A 30 17.11 47.07 -32.16
C SER A 30 16.26 45.80 -32.17
N VAL A 31 15.50 45.55 -33.24
CA VAL A 31 14.59 44.40 -33.32
C VAL A 31 15.35 43.08 -33.48
N HIS A 32 16.44 43.07 -34.27
CA HIS A 32 17.24 41.85 -34.50
C HIS A 32 17.86 41.29 -33.21
N TYR A 33 18.36 42.16 -32.33
CA TYR A 33 18.91 41.72 -31.04
C TYR A 33 17.83 41.21 -30.08
N HIS A 34 16.65 41.84 -30.04
CA HIS A 34 15.58 41.37 -29.15
C HIS A 34 14.99 40.03 -29.61
N PHE A 35 14.81 39.81 -30.92
CA PHE A 35 14.33 38.54 -31.46
C PHE A 35 15.32 37.39 -31.18
N ILE A 36 16.63 37.61 -31.37
CA ILE A 36 17.66 36.59 -31.10
C ILE A 36 17.77 36.28 -29.59
N PHE A 37 17.62 37.28 -28.71
CA PHE A 37 17.64 37.03 -27.26
C PHE A 37 16.37 36.31 -26.77
N GLN A 38 15.20 36.65 -27.33
CA GLN A 38 13.92 36.05 -26.92
C GLN A 38 13.74 34.63 -27.46
N ILE A 39 14.30 34.30 -28.63
CA ILE A 39 14.41 32.92 -29.12
C ILE A 39 15.33 32.11 -28.19
N LYS A 40 16.54 32.61 -27.88
CA LYS A 40 17.48 31.91 -26.98
C LYS A 40 16.98 31.68 -25.56
N TYR A 41 16.03 32.47 -25.06
CA TYR A 41 15.39 32.25 -23.76
C TYR A 41 14.17 31.31 -23.80
N ASN A 42 13.44 31.25 -24.93
CA ASN A 42 12.30 30.34 -25.08
C ASN A 42 12.72 28.91 -25.48
N GLU A 43 13.83 28.73 -26.20
CA GLU A 43 14.39 27.40 -26.55
C GLU A 43 14.90 26.60 -25.34
N GLN A 44 14.97 27.20 -24.14
CA GLN A 44 15.36 26.50 -22.91
C GLN A 44 14.20 25.88 -22.12
N PHE A 45 12.93 26.12 -22.50
CA PHE A 45 11.76 25.70 -21.71
C PHE A 45 10.69 24.90 -22.48
N LEU A 46 10.97 24.49 -23.71
CA LEU A 46 10.33 23.36 -24.40
C LEU A 46 11.44 22.54 -25.09
N PRO A 47 11.36 21.20 -25.15
CA PRO A 47 10.13 20.40 -25.14
C PRO A 47 9.66 19.91 -23.76
N LEU A 48 8.44 19.37 -23.73
CA LEU A 48 7.83 18.70 -22.57
C LEU A 48 8.43 17.30 -22.26
N ILE A 49 9.35 16.84 -23.12
CA ILE A 49 10.13 15.59 -22.99
C ILE A 49 11.61 16.00 -23.14
N GLY A 50 12.56 15.22 -22.59
CA GLY A 50 14.03 15.46 -22.66
C GLY A 50 14.67 15.44 -24.07
N LEU A 51 13.86 15.58 -25.12
CA LEU A 51 14.21 15.63 -26.54
C LEU A 51 14.66 17.04 -26.97
N GLY A 52 15.35 17.77 -26.10
CA GLY A 52 15.98 19.03 -26.48
C GLY A 52 17.04 18.77 -27.57
N ASP A 53 17.27 19.75 -28.45
CA ASP A 53 18.16 19.56 -29.60
C ASP A 53 19.62 19.18 -29.25
N ASN A 54 19.98 19.31 -27.96
CA ASN A 54 21.29 19.05 -27.38
C ASN A 54 21.46 17.66 -26.71
N ASN A 55 20.49 16.74 -26.76
CA ASN A 55 20.68 15.40 -26.14
C ASN A 55 21.87 14.65 -26.81
N PRO A 56 22.95 14.31 -26.07
CA PRO A 56 24.15 13.66 -26.63
C PRO A 56 23.91 12.27 -27.24
N TYR A 57 22.80 11.63 -26.89
CA TYR A 57 22.44 10.28 -27.33
C TYR A 57 21.50 10.25 -28.54
N LYS A 58 21.29 11.39 -29.23
CA LYS A 58 20.63 11.46 -30.55
C LYS A 58 21.10 10.41 -31.56
N LYS A 59 22.38 10.02 -31.52
CA LYS A 59 22.96 8.93 -32.35
C LYS A 59 22.31 7.55 -32.12
N CYS A 60 21.65 7.35 -30.98
CA CYS A 60 20.96 6.12 -30.61
C CYS A 60 19.46 6.15 -30.96
N GLU A 61 18.95 7.26 -31.51
CA GLU A 61 17.59 7.31 -32.06
C GLU A 61 17.43 6.30 -33.19
N ASP A 62 16.25 5.71 -33.28
CA ASP A 62 15.90 4.71 -34.27
C ASP A 62 14.39 4.71 -34.56
N SER A 63 14.02 4.14 -35.70
CA SER A 63 12.62 3.99 -36.11
C SER A 63 12.15 2.55 -35.96
N LEU A 64 10.90 2.37 -35.52
CA LEU A 64 10.23 1.08 -35.39
C LEU A 64 8.90 1.12 -36.14
N THR A 65 8.75 0.33 -37.20
CA THR A 65 7.44 0.15 -37.86
C THR A 65 6.66 -0.96 -37.17
N SER A 66 5.42 -0.68 -36.74
CA SER A 66 4.48 -1.67 -36.20
C SER A 66 3.10 -1.45 -36.81
N ASN A 67 2.45 -2.52 -37.30
CA ASN A 67 1.16 -2.50 -37.99
C ASN A 67 1.03 -1.45 -39.14
N GLY A 68 2.15 -1.03 -39.74
CA GLY A 68 2.16 -0.02 -40.80
C GLY A 68 2.22 1.44 -40.33
N LYS A 69 2.35 1.67 -39.02
CA LYS A 69 2.72 2.98 -38.45
C LYS A 69 4.18 2.96 -38.00
N ASP A 70 4.90 4.05 -38.25
CA ASP A 70 6.25 4.28 -37.76
C ASP A 70 6.23 4.99 -36.40
N TYR A 71 7.14 4.57 -35.52
CA TYR A 71 7.39 5.12 -34.19
C TYR A 71 8.89 5.41 -34.02
N LYS A 72 9.24 6.29 -33.08
CA LYS A 72 10.64 6.60 -32.72
C LYS A 72 11.00 6.00 -31.37
N PHE A 73 12.25 5.64 -31.18
CA PHE A 73 12.76 5.24 -29.86
C PHE A 73 14.27 5.42 -29.72
N PHE A 74 14.77 5.42 -28.49
CA PHE A 74 16.20 5.24 -28.23
C PHE A 74 16.54 3.75 -28.24
N ASN A 75 17.21 3.31 -29.30
CA ASN A 75 17.71 1.95 -29.44
C ASN A 75 19.04 1.81 -28.68
N LEU A 76 18.99 1.21 -27.49
CA LEU A 76 20.15 1.05 -26.62
C LEU A 76 21.21 0.11 -27.21
N THR A 77 20.87 -0.76 -28.18
CA THR A 77 21.89 -1.56 -28.89
C THR A 77 22.82 -0.69 -29.74
N LYS A 78 22.40 0.52 -30.15
CA LYS A 78 23.25 1.55 -30.80
C LYS A 78 24.20 2.27 -29.83
N LEU A 79 24.25 1.88 -28.55
CA LEU A 79 25.39 2.23 -27.69
C LEU A 79 26.66 1.46 -28.12
N SER A 80 26.50 0.32 -28.79
CA SER A 80 27.59 -0.53 -29.30
C SER A 80 28.57 -0.97 -28.21
N ASP A 81 28.02 -1.44 -27.09
CA ASP A 81 28.77 -1.81 -25.89
C ASP A 81 28.26 -3.13 -25.29
N ASP A 82 29.13 -4.16 -25.28
CA ASP A 82 28.82 -5.53 -24.84
C ASP A 82 28.37 -5.65 -23.37
N ARG A 83 28.50 -4.58 -22.57
CA ARG A 83 27.96 -4.54 -21.20
C ARG A 83 26.43 -4.52 -21.20
N TYR A 84 25.79 -3.91 -22.20
CA TYR A 84 24.33 -3.76 -22.24
C TYR A 84 23.59 -5.10 -22.13
N ASP A 85 24.05 -6.12 -22.87
CA ASP A 85 23.42 -7.44 -22.90
C ASP A 85 23.59 -8.23 -21.58
N LYS A 86 24.54 -7.83 -20.73
CA LYS A 86 24.82 -8.42 -19.42
C LYS A 86 24.03 -7.77 -18.28
N LEU A 87 23.56 -6.53 -18.47
CA LEU A 87 22.82 -5.80 -17.45
C LEU A 87 21.53 -6.55 -17.07
N PRO A 88 21.16 -6.63 -15.78
CA PRO A 88 19.82 -6.98 -15.35
C PRO A 88 18.77 -6.09 -16.05
N TYR A 89 17.63 -6.68 -16.43
CA TYR A 89 16.62 -5.99 -17.24
C TYR A 89 16.03 -4.77 -16.51
N SER A 90 15.93 -4.84 -15.19
CA SER A 90 15.56 -3.69 -14.34
C SER A 90 16.54 -2.52 -14.47
N VAL A 91 17.85 -2.78 -14.65
CA VAL A 91 18.88 -1.76 -14.88
C VAL A 91 18.83 -1.22 -16.32
N ARG A 92 18.41 -2.03 -17.31
CA ARG A 92 18.18 -1.56 -18.70
C ARG A 92 17.11 -0.46 -18.74
N VAL A 93 16.10 -0.51 -17.88
CA VAL A 93 15.07 0.54 -17.76
C VAL A 93 15.61 1.83 -17.10
N LEU A 94 16.52 1.71 -16.11
CA LEU A 94 17.23 2.88 -15.58
C LEU A 94 18.11 3.54 -16.66
N LEU A 95 18.80 2.72 -17.46
CA LEU A 95 19.66 3.19 -18.56
C LEU A 95 18.85 3.90 -19.65
N GLU A 96 17.68 3.38 -20.03
CA GLU A 96 16.78 4.02 -20.98
C GLU A 96 16.32 5.39 -20.49
N SER A 97 15.84 5.46 -19.23
CA SER A 97 15.41 6.71 -18.60
C SER A 97 16.51 7.75 -18.64
N ALA A 98 17.75 7.37 -18.32
CA ALA A 98 18.90 8.26 -18.34
C ALA A 98 19.29 8.71 -19.77
N VAL A 99 19.35 7.79 -20.73
CA VAL A 99 19.67 8.09 -22.14
C VAL A 99 18.68 9.08 -22.76
N ARG A 100 17.38 8.80 -22.64
CA ARG A 100 16.30 9.64 -23.20
C ARG A 100 16.18 11.01 -22.52
N ASN A 101 16.61 11.13 -21.26
CA ASN A 101 16.54 12.38 -20.50
C ASN A 101 17.88 13.12 -20.35
N CYS A 102 18.95 12.70 -21.04
CA CYS A 102 20.28 13.29 -20.92
C CYS A 102 20.31 14.75 -21.40
N ASP A 103 20.12 15.69 -20.48
CA ASP A 103 20.11 17.13 -20.67
C ASP A 103 21.46 17.80 -20.31
N ASN A 104 22.41 17.01 -19.78
CA ASN A 104 23.68 17.46 -19.19
C ASN A 104 23.52 18.47 -18.03
N PHE A 105 22.35 18.49 -17.38
CA PHE A 105 22.03 19.31 -16.21
C PHE A 105 21.46 18.48 -15.05
N LEU A 106 20.25 17.91 -15.21
CA LEU A 106 19.64 16.97 -14.27
C LEU A 106 20.09 15.52 -14.50
N VAL A 107 20.44 15.18 -15.75
CA VAL A 107 20.96 13.86 -16.15
C VAL A 107 22.15 14.07 -17.08
N LYS A 108 23.34 13.63 -16.67
CA LYS A 108 24.59 13.84 -17.40
C LYS A 108 24.99 12.59 -18.17
N GLU A 109 25.80 12.75 -19.21
CA GLU A 109 26.42 11.60 -19.89
C GLU A 109 27.25 10.72 -18.94
N ASP A 110 27.83 11.31 -17.90
CA ASP A 110 28.55 10.60 -16.84
C ASP A 110 27.61 9.64 -16.09
N ASP A 111 26.36 10.01 -15.89
CA ASP A 111 25.36 9.19 -15.21
C ASP A 111 24.90 8.02 -16.08
N VAL A 112 24.74 8.24 -17.39
CA VAL A 112 24.54 7.16 -18.36
C VAL A 112 25.73 6.18 -18.37
N LYS A 113 26.97 6.71 -18.31
CA LYS A 113 28.20 5.89 -18.24
C LYS A 113 28.28 5.10 -16.93
N LYS A 114 27.86 5.68 -15.79
CA LYS A 114 27.77 5.00 -14.49
C LYS A 114 26.80 3.81 -14.52
N ILE A 115 25.60 3.99 -15.09
CA ILE A 115 24.59 2.93 -15.21
C ILE A 115 25.05 1.84 -16.18
N LEU A 116 25.69 2.20 -17.30
CA LEU A 116 26.22 1.21 -18.25
C LEU A 116 27.38 0.38 -17.66
N ASP A 117 28.16 0.94 -16.73
CA ASP A 117 29.19 0.21 -15.96
C ASP A 117 28.69 -0.32 -14.60
N TRP A 118 27.39 -0.62 -14.49
CA TRP A 118 26.71 -1.10 -13.27
C TRP A 118 27.46 -2.23 -12.56
N GLU A 119 28.01 -3.19 -13.31
CA GLU A 119 28.74 -4.35 -12.77
C GLU A 119 29.88 -3.93 -11.82
N LYS A 120 30.54 -2.80 -12.09
CA LYS A 120 31.56 -2.22 -11.21
C LYS A 120 31.00 -1.23 -10.18
N ASN A 121 29.99 -0.45 -10.58
CA ASN A 121 29.50 0.69 -9.80
C ASN A 121 28.50 0.35 -8.69
N GLN A 122 27.79 -0.77 -8.80
CA GLN A 122 26.83 -1.28 -7.80
C GLN A 122 27.38 -1.38 -6.36
N SER A 123 28.69 -1.51 -6.20
CA SER A 123 29.37 -1.64 -4.90
C SER A 123 30.02 -0.34 -4.39
N ASN A 124 30.07 0.71 -5.23
CA ASN A 124 30.87 1.92 -4.97
C ASN A 124 30.03 3.08 -4.40
N SER A 125 28.81 2.79 -3.92
CA SER A 125 27.81 3.82 -3.53
C SER A 125 27.51 4.86 -4.62
N THR A 126 27.72 4.50 -5.89
CA THR A 126 27.60 5.42 -7.04
C THR A 126 26.17 5.95 -7.19
N GLU A 127 26.00 7.27 -7.06
CA GLU A 127 24.73 7.95 -7.32
C GLU A 127 24.37 7.96 -8.81
N VAL A 128 23.08 7.79 -9.11
CA VAL A 128 22.48 7.95 -10.43
C VAL A 128 21.11 8.65 -10.34
N PRO A 129 20.72 9.47 -11.33
CA PRO A 129 19.38 10.03 -11.44
C PRO A 129 18.43 9.04 -12.12
N PHE A 130 17.17 9.02 -11.70
CA PHE A 130 16.09 8.29 -12.37
C PHE A 130 14.87 9.20 -12.58
N LYS A 131 14.39 9.29 -13.83
CA LYS A 131 13.17 10.01 -14.18
C LYS A 131 12.11 8.98 -14.61
N PRO A 132 11.20 8.57 -13.69
CA PRO A 132 10.10 7.67 -14.04
C PRO A 132 9.14 8.35 -15.01
N SER A 133 8.45 7.56 -15.83
CA SER A 133 7.46 8.06 -16.81
C SER A 133 6.20 8.66 -16.18
N ARG A 134 5.80 8.25 -14.96
CA ARG A 134 4.57 8.70 -14.29
C ARG A 134 4.64 8.54 -12.76
N VAL A 135 3.60 9.03 -12.08
CA VAL A 135 3.39 8.87 -10.62
C VAL A 135 2.02 8.25 -10.34
N ILE A 136 1.90 7.46 -9.26
CA ILE A 136 0.61 6.92 -8.77
C ILE A 136 0.33 7.29 -7.31
N LEU A 137 -0.93 7.58 -6.98
CA LEU A 137 -1.37 7.95 -5.63
C LEU A 137 -2.62 7.19 -5.18
N GLN A 138 -2.80 7.10 -3.86
CA GLN A 138 -4.08 6.71 -3.23
C GLN A 138 -4.59 7.85 -2.33
N ASP A 139 -5.86 7.87 -1.92
CA ASP A 139 -6.46 9.06 -1.30
C ASP A 139 -5.90 9.45 0.07
N PHE A 140 -5.27 8.55 0.83
CA PHE A 140 -4.59 8.89 2.09
C PHE A 140 -3.27 9.64 1.86
N THR A 141 -2.61 9.55 0.71
CA THR A 141 -1.40 10.34 0.38
C THR A 141 -1.64 11.38 -0.71
N GLY A 142 -2.63 11.18 -1.57
CA GLY A 142 -3.08 12.14 -2.56
C GLY A 142 -3.74 13.38 -1.95
N VAL A 143 -4.45 13.26 -0.83
CA VAL A 143 -4.96 14.45 -0.10
C VAL A 143 -3.82 15.35 0.38
N PRO A 144 -2.82 14.90 1.16
CA PRO A 144 -1.70 15.77 1.54
C PRO A 144 -0.88 16.25 0.32
N ALA A 145 -0.64 15.43 -0.70
CA ALA A 145 0.08 15.89 -1.90
C ALA A 145 -0.64 17.03 -2.65
N VAL A 146 -1.97 16.95 -2.80
CA VAL A 146 -2.76 18.02 -3.43
C VAL A 146 -2.90 19.25 -2.50
N VAL A 147 -2.85 19.07 -1.17
CA VAL A 147 -2.75 20.18 -0.20
C VAL A 147 -1.41 20.90 -0.33
N ASP A 148 -0.31 20.17 -0.42
CA ASP A 148 1.04 20.74 -0.58
C ASP A 148 1.13 21.48 -1.93
N PHE A 149 0.67 20.90 -3.04
CA PHE A 149 0.59 21.58 -4.34
C PHE A 149 -0.26 22.88 -4.29
N ALA A 150 -1.38 22.88 -3.58
CA ALA A 150 -2.21 24.08 -3.39
C ALA A 150 -1.46 25.15 -2.57
N ALA A 151 -0.77 24.75 -1.50
CA ALA A 151 0.01 25.65 -0.66
C ALA A 151 1.27 26.19 -1.37
N MET A 152 1.89 25.39 -2.25
CA MET A 152 2.98 25.82 -3.14
C MET A 152 2.49 26.87 -4.14
N ARG A 153 1.29 26.74 -4.71
CA ARG A 153 0.68 27.79 -5.55
C ARG A 153 0.50 29.11 -4.80
N ASP A 154 0.02 29.06 -3.55
CA ASP A 154 -0.12 30.26 -2.71
C ASP A 154 1.24 30.86 -2.30
N ALA A 155 2.27 30.03 -2.07
CA ALA A 155 3.63 30.48 -1.78
C ALA A 155 4.29 31.15 -3.00
N VAL A 156 4.20 30.54 -4.19
CA VAL A 156 4.69 31.13 -5.45
C VAL A 156 4.01 32.46 -5.72
N LYS A 157 2.68 32.54 -5.54
CA LYS A 157 1.92 33.80 -5.66
C LYS A 157 2.37 34.86 -4.66
N ARG A 158 2.57 34.49 -3.39
CA ARG A 158 3.06 35.39 -2.33
C ARG A 158 4.46 35.93 -2.61
N LEU A 159 5.29 35.16 -3.31
CA LEU A 159 6.63 35.54 -3.77
C LEU A 159 6.64 36.20 -5.17
N GLY A 160 5.47 36.42 -5.79
CA GLY A 160 5.32 37.14 -7.05
C GLY A 160 5.70 36.34 -8.31
N GLY A 161 5.74 35.01 -8.23
CA GLY A 161 5.85 34.13 -9.40
C GLY A 161 4.48 33.69 -9.94
N ASP A 162 4.49 32.93 -11.04
CA ASP A 162 3.28 32.36 -11.66
C ASP A 162 2.88 31.02 -11.01
N PRO A 163 1.70 30.91 -10.37
CA PRO A 163 1.23 29.66 -9.78
C PRO A 163 0.92 28.55 -10.81
N GLU A 164 0.69 28.85 -12.09
CA GLU A 164 0.48 27.80 -13.11
C GLU A 164 1.75 27.01 -13.45
N LYS A 165 2.94 27.45 -13.03
CA LYS A 165 4.16 26.62 -13.04
C LYS A 165 4.05 25.42 -12.07
N ILE A 166 3.26 25.52 -11.01
CA ILE A 166 2.98 24.41 -10.08
C ILE A 166 1.91 23.50 -10.69
N ASN A 167 2.36 22.53 -11.49
CA ASN A 167 1.57 21.50 -12.16
C ASN A 167 2.41 20.21 -12.34
N PRO A 168 1.80 19.02 -12.28
CA PRO A 168 2.46 17.77 -12.67
C PRO A 168 2.90 17.79 -14.15
N ILE A 169 4.19 17.60 -14.42
CA ILE A 169 4.72 17.51 -15.79
C ILE A 169 4.55 16.11 -16.38
N CYS A 170 4.58 15.07 -15.54
CA CYS A 170 4.28 13.69 -15.91
C CYS A 170 2.81 13.34 -15.56
N PRO A 171 2.24 12.27 -16.15
CA PRO A 171 0.97 11.72 -15.69
C PRO A 171 0.98 11.38 -14.20
N ALA A 172 -0.08 11.74 -13.51
CA ALA A 172 -0.30 11.46 -12.09
C ALA A 172 -1.67 10.77 -11.92
N ASP A 173 -1.68 9.45 -11.79
CA ASP A 173 -2.91 8.67 -11.61
C ASP A 173 -3.22 8.55 -10.09
N LEU A 174 -4.37 9.03 -9.61
CA LEU A 174 -4.79 8.89 -8.21
C LEU A 174 -6.04 8.00 -8.11
N VAL A 175 -6.03 7.01 -7.22
CA VAL A 175 -7.17 6.10 -6.98
C VAL A 175 -7.74 6.30 -5.57
N ILE A 176 -9.07 6.34 -5.43
CA ILE A 176 -9.73 6.50 -4.13
C ILE A 176 -10.19 5.15 -3.61
N ASP A 177 -9.46 4.60 -2.62
CA ASP A 177 -9.58 3.22 -2.16
C ASP A 177 -9.27 3.00 -0.66
N HIS A 178 -8.74 4.00 0.04
CA HIS A 178 -8.44 3.99 1.48
C HIS A 178 -9.58 4.59 2.33
N SER A 179 -10.59 5.21 1.72
CA SER A 179 -11.71 5.87 2.40
C SER A 179 -12.82 4.94 2.91
N VAL A 180 -13.06 3.80 2.24
CA VAL A 180 -14.10 2.82 2.61
C VAL A 180 -13.66 1.93 3.78
N GLN A 181 -14.62 1.54 4.63
CA GLN A 181 -14.39 0.69 5.80
C GLN A 181 -15.43 -0.44 5.87
N VAL A 182 -15.10 -1.52 6.57
CA VAL A 182 -16.05 -2.63 6.82
C VAL A 182 -16.95 -2.27 8.01
N ASP A 183 -17.70 -1.18 7.92
CA ASP A 183 -18.66 -0.78 8.97
C ASP A 183 -19.70 -1.89 9.18
N VAL A 184 -20.25 -2.38 8.07
CA VAL A 184 -21.17 -3.52 8.01
C VAL A 184 -20.53 -4.66 7.23
N ALA A 185 -20.72 -5.88 7.73
CA ALA A 185 -20.37 -7.15 7.11
C ALA A 185 -21.51 -8.14 7.34
N ARG A 186 -21.61 -9.18 6.51
CA ARG A 186 -22.63 -10.24 6.58
C ARG A 186 -24.07 -9.71 6.61
N SER A 187 -24.63 -9.48 5.42
CA SER A 187 -26.03 -9.11 5.23
C SER A 187 -26.94 -10.18 5.83
N LEU A 188 -27.73 -9.82 6.85
CA LEU A 188 -28.65 -10.78 7.47
C LEU A 188 -29.72 -11.23 6.46
N LEU A 189 -29.56 -12.46 5.96
CA LEU A 189 -30.63 -13.26 5.41
C LEU A 189 -31.73 -13.37 6.47
N ASN A 190 -32.78 -12.55 6.34
CA ASN A 190 -33.93 -12.54 7.24
C ASN A 190 -34.53 -13.95 7.27
N SER A 191 -34.23 -14.72 8.32
CA SER A 191 -34.82 -16.03 8.55
C SER A 191 -36.33 -15.86 8.61
N THR A 192 -37.04 -16.47 7.66
CA THR A 192 -38.49 -16.43 7.62
C THR A 192 -39.03 -16.98 8.94
N ARG A 193 -39.71 -16.13 9.71
CA ARG A 193 -40.39 -16.55 10.94
C ARG A 193 -41.45 -17.58 10.57
N ASN A 194 -41.13 -18.86 10.73
CA ASN A 194 -42.08 -19.95 10.71
C ASN A 194 -43.02 -19.80 11.93
N HIS A 195 -44.01 -18.93 11.80
CA HIS A 195 -45.16 -18.90 12.69
C HIS A 195 -45.97 -20.17 12.46
N GLY A 196 -45.60 -21.24 13.17
CA GLY A 196 -46.39 -22.47 13.25
C GLY A 196 -47.81 -22.13 13.70
N SER A 197 -48.79 -22.56 12.90
CA SER A 197 -50.21 -22.25 13.11
C SER A 197 -50.79 -23.08 14.26
N GLY A 198 -50.54 -22.66 15.50
CA GLY A 198 -51.16 -23.19 16.71
C GLY A 198 -52.29 -22.27 17.18
N GLN A 199 -53.52 -22.78 17.30
CA GLN A 199 -54.67 -22.00 17.75
C GLN A 199 -54.72 -21.85 19.28
N SER A 200 -55.01 -20.65 19.77
CA SER A 200 -56.07 -20.44 20.78
C SER A 200 -56.34 -18.93 20.98
N SER A 201 -57.55 -18.61 21.41
CA SER A 201 -58.05 -17.24 21.58
C SER A 201 -57.86 -16.73 23.01
N ASN A 202 -57.64 -15.41 23.18
CA ASN A 202 -58.61 -14.58 23.93
C ASN A 202 -58.34 -13.04 23.93
N SER A 203 -59.42 -12.30 23.66
CA SER A 203 -59.88 -11.05 24.31
C SER A 203 -59.02 -9.75 24.41
N LEU A 204 -59.60 -8.69 23.81
CA LEU A 204 -59.85 -7.34 24.39
C LEU A 204 -58.79 -6.20 24.37
N GLN A 205 -59.00 -5.30 23.40
CA GLN A 205 -59.32 -3.85 23.56
C GLN A 205 -58.39 -2.84 24.28
N HIS A 206 -58.04 -1.79 23.51
CA HIS A 206 -57.77 -0.39 23.93
C HIS A 206 -56.53 -0.15 24.85
N ARG A 207 -55.97 1.07 24.99
CA ARG A 207 -56.33 2.43 24.49
C ARG A 207 -55.04 3.26 24.33
N ALA A 208 -54.94 4.11 23.32
CA ALA A 208 -53.84 5.09 23.21
C ALA A 208 -54.12 6.36 24.06
N LYS A 209 -53.06 6.97 24.62
CA LYS A 209 -53.06 8.35 25.14
C LYS A 209 -51.67 9.00 25.00
N ASN A 210 -51.68 10.32 24.77
CA ASN A 210 -50.50 11.15 24.57
C ASN A 210 -49.85 11.56 25.90
N TYR A 211 -48.60 12.01 25.85
CA TYR A 211 -47.95 12.79 26.91
C TYR A 211 -47.53 14.18 26.40
N SER A 212 -47.68 15.19 27.25
CA SER A 212 -47.19 16.56 27.06
C SER A 212 -46.67 17.12 28.40
N ALA A 213 -45.65 17.97 28.34
CA ALA A 213 -44.94 18.49 29.53
C ALA A 213 -45.73 19.57 30.30
N PRO A 214 -45.32 19.86 31.54
CA PRO A 214 -44.67 21.16 31.82
C PRO A 214 -43.42 21.03 32.73
N GLY A 215 -42.84 22.16 33.18
CA GLY A 215 -41.66 22.14 34.07
C GLY A 215 -41.23 23.52 34.63
N ARG A 216 -39.97 23.61 35.10
CA ARG A 216 -39.27 24.74 35.80
C ARG A 216 -39.72 25.03 37.25
N GLN A 217 -38.79 24.90 38.21
CA GLN A 217 -37.99 26.02 38.76
C GLN A 217 -36.87 25.50 39.71
N SER A 218 -36.07 26.43 40.27
CA SER A 218 -34.85 26.23 41.11
C SER A 218 -34.99 27.12 42.39
N PRO A 219 -34.03 27.33 43.34
CA PRO A 219 -32.56 27.14 43.30
C PRO A 219 -31.85 26.73 44.65
N ASN A 220 -30.51 26.90 44.66
CA ASN A 220 -29.59 27.23 45.78
C ASN A 220 -28.52 26.22 46.27
N ARG A 221 -27.43 26.82 46.78
CA ARG A 221 -26.14 26.27 47.28
C ARG A 221 -25.85 26.83 48.69
N PRO A 222 -24.90 26.25 49.43
CA PRO A 222 -23.66 27.00 49.74
C PRO A 222 -22.36 26.19 49.45
N ARG A 223 -21.22 26.55 50.07
CA ARG A 223 -19.82 26.20 49.67
C ARG A 223 -18.85 26.35 50.87
N LEU A 224 -17.59 25.88 50.71
CA LEU A 224 -16.40 26.10 51.60
C LEU A 224 -16.35 25.24 52.89
N SER A 225 -15.20 24.86 53.48
CA SER A 225 -13.76 24.95 53.09
C SER A 225 -12.85 24.01 53.92
N ASN A 226 -11.60 23.83 53.46
CA ASN A 226 -10.43 23.07 53.96
C ASN A 226 -10.24 22.87 55.49
N ILE A 227 -9.61 21.74 55.88
CA ILE A 227 -8.34 21.63 56.69
C ILE A 227 -7.96 20.13 56.86
N ASP A 228 -6.65 19.84 57.00
CA ASP A 228 -6.04 18.55 57.39
C ASP A 228 -5.11 18.82 58.61
N PRO A 229 -5.06 17.95 59.65
CA PRO A 229 -3.92 17.02 59.74
C PRO A 229 -4.17 15.67 60.48
N THR A 230 -3.55 14.61 59.97
CA THR A 230 -2.87 13.49 60.70
C THR A 230 -3.53 12.81 61.92
N GLN A 231 -3.66 11.47 61.90
CA GLN A 231 -2.86 10.53 62.73
C GLN A 231 -3.21 9.04 62.50
N SER A 232 -2.24 8.15 62.76
CA SER A 232 -2.41 6.69 62.85
C SER A 232 -2.26 6.23 64.30
N PRO A 233 -2.75 5.03 64.69
CA PRO A 233 -1.83 4.15 65.42
C PRO A 233 -2.00 2.62 65.27
N ILE A 234 -0.87 1.95 64.95
CA ILE A 234 -0.27 0.82 65.71
C ILE A 234 -1.04 -0.51 65.84
N ARG A 235 -0.44 -1.60 65.30
CA ARG A 235 0.07 -2.73 66.13
C ARG A 235 1.27 -3.52 65.51
N LEU A 236 1.23 -4.87 65.45
CA LEU A 236 2.40 -5.79 65.59
C LEU A 236 2.47 -6.87 64.49
N ARG A 237 3.60 -7.49 64.07
CA ARG A 237 4.87 -8.01 64.70
C ARG A 237 4.74 -9.36 65.45
N PRO A 238 5.79 -10.22 65.53
CA PRO A 238 6.98 -10.44 64.65
C PRO A 238 7.49 -11.93 64.55
N GLN A 239 8.75 -12.16 64.12
CA GLN A 239 9.68 -13.34 64.31
C GLN A 239 9.85 -14.31 63.08
N TYR A 240 11.03 -14.39 62.40
CA TYR A 240 12.30 -15.15 62.67
C TYR A 240 12.27 -16.63 62.18
N LYS A 241 13.31 -17.35 61.68
CA LYS A 241 14.81 -17.30 61.51
C LYS A 241 15.16 -18.00 60.16
N SER A 242 16.08 -17.62 59.28
CA SER A 242 17.57 -17.55 59.29
C SER A 242 18.37 -18.87 59.39
N ASN A 243 19.01 -19.33 58.29
CA ASN A 243 20.34 -20.00 58.17
C ASN A 243 20.51 -20.72 56.80
N ARG A 244 21.68 -21.01 56.20
CA ARG A 244 23.09 -20.51 56.22
C ARG A 244 23.96 -21.47 55.36
N LYS A 245 25.08 -20.97 54.80
CA LYS A 245 26.06 -21.62 53.87
C LYS A 245 25.53 -21.77 52.43
N TYR A 246 26.31 -21.93 51.35
CA TYR A 246 27.70 -21.58 50.91
C TYR A 246 27.73 -21.82 49.36
N THR A 247 28.75 -21.52 48.52
CA THR A 247 30.17 -21.11 48.67
C THR A 247 30.58 -20.15 47.52
N SER A 248 31.89 -19.94 47.29
CA SER A 248 32.54 -19.30 46.12
C SER A 248 33.54 -20.32 45.47
N PRO A 249 34.34 -20.05 44.38
CA PRO A 249 34.69 -18.74 43.79
C PRO A 249 34.93 -18.62 42.24
N LEU A 250 35.04 -17.36 41.80
CA LEU A 250 35.99 -16.73 40.84
C LEU A 250 36.57 -17.46 39.59
N CYS A 251 36.21 -16.90 38.42
CA CYS A 251 37.07 -16.22 37.41
C CYS A 251 38.03 -16.93 36.41
N GLU A 252 38.22 -16.22 35.29
CA GLU A 252 39.29 -16.21 34.25
C GLU A 252 39.45 -17.30 33.15
N ARG A 253 39.16 -16.85 31.90
CA ARG A 253 39.98 -16.85 30.66
C ARG A 253 40.31 -18.14 29.84
N SER A 254 40.54 -17.84 28.54
CA SER A 254 41.50 -18.43 27.56
C SER A 254 41.11 -19.64 26.66
N ASP A 255 41.28 -19.38 25.36
CA ASP A 255 41.96 -20.16 24.31
C ASP A 255 41.34 -21.40 23.61
N SER A 256 41.65 -21.47 22.29
CA SER A 256 41.83 -22.62 21.35
C SER A 256 40.98 -23.91 21.46
N GLY A 257 40.65 -24.62 20.39
CA GLY A 257 41.12 -24.55 18.99
C GLY A 257 41.57 -25.93 18.49
N GLU A 258 41.22 -26.28 17.24
CA GLU A 258 41.61 -27.49 16.48
C GLU A 258 41.19 -28.89 17.03
N CYS A 259 40.63 -29.73 16.15
CA CYS A 259 41.32 -30.91 15.60
C CYS A 259 40.40 -31.70 14.65
N GLU A 260 40.92 -32.10 13.48
CA GLU A 260 40.23 -33.02 12.55
C GLU A 260 40.35 -34.50 12.98
N ARG A 261 39.53 -35.39 12.39
CA ARG A 261 39.92 -36.79 12.12
C ARG A 261 39.04 -37.45 11.05
N GLN A 262 39.55 -38.53 10.44
CA GLN A 262 39.21 -38.92 9.07
C GLN A 262 38.98 -40.44 8.90
N SER A 263 38.07 -40.78 7.97
CA SER A 263 37.79 -42.06 7.28
C SER A 263 38.36 -43.42 7.76
N CYS A 264 37.49 -44.42 7.86
CA CYS A 264 37.61 -45.79 7.28
C CYS A 264 36.34 -46.63 7.58
N LYS A 265 36.05 -47.79 6.97
CA LYS A 265 35.96 -48.24 5.55
C LYS A 265 35.36 -49.68 5.53
N ASP A 266 35.05 -50.23 4.35
CA ASP A 266 34.92 -51.69 4.03
C ASP A 266 33.70 -52.47 4.62
N LEU A 267 33.10 -53.51 4.00
CA LEU A 267 33.00 -53.99 2.59
C LEU A 267 31.90 -55.10 2.44
N ILE A 268 31.81 -55.75 1.26
CA ILE A 268 30.97 -56.93 0.87
C ILE A 268 29.48 -56.59 0.55
N THR A 269 28.86 -56.70 -0.63
CA THR A 269 29.04 -57.33 -2.00
C THR A 269 28.31 -58.66 -2.28
N GLN A 270 27.33 -58.63 -3.21
CA GLN A 270 26.94 -59.63 -4.27
C GLN A 270 25.43 -59.49 -4.62
N SER A 271 24.91 -59.70 -5.84
CA SER A 271 25.55 -59.91 -7.16
C SER A 271 24.56 -59.89 -8.35
N HIS A 272 24.98 -59.35 -9.50
CA HIS A 272 24.48 -59.61 -10.89
C HIS A 272 23.00 -59.25 -11.23
N SER A 273 22.61 -59.09 -12.51
CA SER A 273 23.30 -59.36 -13.80
C SER A 273 23.14 -58.24 -14.84
N ASP A 274 24.06 -58.20 -15.83
CA ASP A 274 24.15 -57.22 -16.92
C ASP A 274 24.30 -57.93 -18.29
N SER A 275 23.84 -57.31 -19.39
CA SER A 275 24.09 -57.67 -20.82
C SER A 275 23.25 -56.78 -21.77
N SER A 276 23.83 -55.81 -22.52
CA SER A 276 24.34 -55.90 -23.92
C SER A 276 23.26 -55.99 -25.04
N LEU A 277 23.35 -55.46 -26.28
CA LEU A 277 24.41 -54.88 -27.15
C LEU A 277 23.81 -53.67 -27.95
N LEU A 278 24.45 -52.50 -28.10
CA LEU A 278 25.42 -52.05 -29.14
C LEU A 278 24.91 -51.78 -30.59
N ARG A 279 25.19 -50.55 -31.10
CA ARG A 279 25.42 -50.14 -32.53
C ARG A 279 24.19 -50.04 -33.48
N LEU A 280 24.16 -49.26 -34.60
CA LEU A 280 25.09 -48.30 -35.25
C LEU A 280 24.35 -47.30 -36.22
N THR A 281 24.90 -46.09 -36.42
CA THR A 281 24.82 -45.15 -37.59
C THR A 281 23.61 -45.05 -38.57
N ALA A 282 23.01 -43.85 -38.59
CA ALA A 282 23.03 -42.82 -39.68
C ALA A 282 22.23 -42.93 -41.02
N ASN A 283 21.94 -41.72 -41.55
CA ASN A 283 21.66 -41.27 -42.94
C ASN A 283 20.24 -41.32 -43.58
N ASN A 284 19.74 -40.11 -43.83
CA ASN A 284 19.24 -39.55 -45.11
C ASN A 284 17.85 -39.85 -45.72
N LEU A 285 17.12 -38.73 -45.91
CA LEU A 285 16.49 -38.21 -47.15
C LEU A 285 15.22 -38.85 -47.77
N GLU A 286 14.47 -37.92 -48.38
CA GLU A 286 13.30 -38.01 -49.29
C GLU A 286 11.91 -37.91 -48.60
N ASN A 287 11.12 -36.84 -48.73
CA ASN A 287 10.85 -35.82 -49.76
C ASN A 287 9.94 -36.31 -50.91
N THR A 288 8.68 -35.88 -50.91
CA THR A 288 7.81 -35.87 -52.10
C THR A 288 6.65 -34.89 -51.92
N GLN A 289 6.13 -34.35 -53.02
CA GLN A 289 5.11 -33.29 -53.05
C GLN A 289 3.82 -33.73 -53.77
N ASN A 290 2.81 -32.85 -53.69
CA ASN A 290 1.96 -32.35 -54.79
C ASN A 290 0.48 -32.78 -54.91
N THR A 291 -0.38 -31.73 -54.97
CA THR A 291 -1.61 -31.62 -55.81
C THR A 291 -2.80 -32.57 -55.47
N ARG A 292 -4.10 -32.39 -55.81
CA ARG A 292 -4.95 -31.37 -56.48
C ARG A 292 -6.45 -31.75 -56.26
N ASP A 293 -7.53 -31.02 -56.57
CA ASP A 293 -7.86 -29.60 -56.90
C ASP A 293 -9.40 -29.40 -56.68
N ASN A 294 -9.95 -28.19 -56.90
CA ASN A 294 -11.39 -27.84 -57.02
C ASN A 294 -12.25 -27.74 -55.72
N ILE A 295 -13.28 -26.88 -55.50
CA ILE A 295 -14.01 -25.77 -56.19
C ILE A 295 -15.55 -25.99 -56.28
N ARG A 296 -16.32 -24.94 -55.90
CA ARG A 296 -17.76 -24.59 -56.15
C ARG A 296 -18.91 -24.93 -55.15
N HIS A 297 -19.48 -23.82 -54.65
CA HIS A 297 -20.92 -23.44 -54.58
C HIS A 297 -21.93 -24.12 -53.62
N SER A 298 -22.48 -23.28 -52.73
CA SER A 298 -23.88 -23.32 -52.23
C SER A 298 -24.87 -22.86 -53.34
N PRO A 299 -26.20 -23.12 -53.27
CA PRO A 299 -27.07 -22.35 -52.35
C PRO A 299 -28.41 -22.99 -51.88
N LYS A 300 -29.07 -22.33 -50.90
CA LYS A 300 -30.52 -22.22 -50.64
C LYS A 300 -31.43 -23.49 -50.69
N GLY A 301 -32.12 -23.77 -49.57
CA GLY A 301 -33.39 -24.52 -49.62
C GLY A 301 -33.97 -24.97 -48.27
N SER A 302 -35.15 -24.47 -47.91
CA SER A 302 -36.09 -25.09 -46.96
C SER A 302 -37.38 -25.40 -47.73
N PRO A 303 -38.11 -26.51 -47.48
CA PRO A 303 -39.05 -26.49 -46.34
C PRO A 303 -39.48 -27.86 -45.74
N ASN A 304 -40.41 -27.76 -44.78
CA ASN A 304 -41.54 -28.65 -44.49
C ASN A 304 -41.47 -29.78 -43.45
N ARG A 305 -42.66 -30.05 -42.87
CA ARG A 305 -42.95 -30.81 -41.64
C ARG A 305 -43.72 -32.11 -41.91
N GLN A 306 -43.57 -33.10 -41.02
CA GLN A 306 -44.66 -33.87 -40.34
C GLN A 306 -44.01 -34.77 -39.26
N ARG A 307 -44.35 -34.69 -37.95
CA ARG A 307 -45.50 -35.25 -37.18
C ARG A 307 -45.44 -36.79 -37.01
N PRO A 308 -45.98 -37.43 -35.93
CA PRO A 308 -46.91 -36.92 -34.89
C PRO A 308 -46.76 -37.38 -33.38
N ARG A 309 -47.39 -36.60 -32.46
CA ARG A 309 -48.22 -37.01 -31.27
C ARG A 309 -47.64 -37.61 -29.94
N THR A 310 -47.59 -36.76 -28.88
CA THR A 310 -48.46 -36.70 -27.63
C THR A 310 -48.77 -37.98 -26.80
N PRO A 311 -48.88 -37.91 -25.43
CA PRO A 311 -49.92 -37.08 -24.76
C PRO A 311 -49.75 -36.54 -23.30
N CYS A 312 -50.41 -35.38 -23.06
CA CYS A 312 -51.23 -34.99 -21.88
C CYS A 312 -50.63 -34.89 -20.45
N LYS A 313 -51.14 -34.07 -19.51
CA LYS A 313 -52.25 -33.07 -19.47
C LYS A 313 -51.90 -32.01 -18.39
N GLY A 314 -51.85 -30.71 -18.71
CA GLY A 314 -52.92 -29.73 -18.41
C GLY A 314 -52.49 -28.73 -17.32
N ALA A 315 -53.27 -27.76 -16.83
CA ALA A 315 -54.39 -26.95 -17.38
C ALA A 315 -54.87 -25.93 -16.30
N ALA A 316 -55.44 -24.75 -16.55
CA ALA A 316 -55.43 -23.82 -17.70
C ALA A 316 -56.09 -22.46 -17.30
N GLY A 317 -55.60 -21.32 -17.79
CA GLY A 317 -56.19 -19.96 -17.57
C GLY A 317 -55.12 -18.89 -17.29
N CYS A 318 -54.81 -17.84 -18.07
CA CYS A 318 -55.37 -17.13 -19.25
C CYS A 318 -55.98 -15.74 -18.94
N CYS A 319 -55.33 -14.66 -19.41
CA CYS A 319 -55.96 -13.53 -20.11
C CYS A 319 -54.91 -12.59 -20.76
N ARG A 320 -55.36 -11.55 -21.49
CA ARG A 320 -54.59 -10.79 -22.51
C ARG A 320 -54.58 -9.25 -22.31
N GLU A 321 -53.70 -8.58 -23.06
CA GLU A 321 -53.84 -7.27 -23.77
C GLU A 321 -54.76 -6.20 -23.14
N LEU A 322 -54.28 -4.97 -22.86
CA LEU A 322 -54.35 -3.83 -23.80
C LEU A 322 -53.62 -2.57 -23.27
N CYS A 323 -53.33 -1.60 -24.16
CA CYS A 323 -52.75 -0.30 -23.81
C CYS A 323 -53.82 0.80 -23.60
N CYS A 324 -53.57 1.75 -22.67
CA CYS A 324 -53.58 3.22 -22.89
C CYS A 324 -53.78 4.06 -21.60
N ARG A 325 -53.36 5.35 -21.70
CA ARG A 325 -53.65 6.52 -20.82
C ARG A 325 -52.79 6.73 -19.55
N MET A 326 -52.04 7.82 -19.61
CA MET A 326 -51.69 8.72 -18.50
C MET A 326 -52.70 9.91 -18.49
N PRO A 327 -52.68 10.87 -17.53
CA PRO A 327 -51.85 10.98 -16.31
C PRO A 327 -52.68 11.10 -15.01
N GLY A 328 -51.99 11.02 -13.86
CA GLY A 328 -52.53 11.37 -12.53
C GLY A 328 -51.38 11.51 -11.53
N ASN A 329 -51.35 12.60 -10.76
CA ASN A 329 -50.22 12.98 -9.91
C ASN A 329 -50.49 12.65 -8.44
N GLU A 330 -49.59 11.93 -7.75
CA GLU A 330 -49.39 12.07 -6.30
C GLU A 330 -48.08 11.43 -5.81
N ASN A 331 -47.55 11.93 -4.69
CA ASN A 331 -46.20 11.63 -4.21
C ASN A 331 -45.99 10.17 -3.78
N LYS A 332 -44.94 9.53 -4.29
CA LYS A 332 -44.23 8.44 -3.60
C LYS A 332 -42.71 8.62 -3.76
N VAL A 333 -41.99 8.35 -2.67
CA VAL A 333 -40.53 8.17 -2.69
C VAL A 333 -40.24 6.88 -3.45
N CYS A 334 -39.39 6.96 -4.48
CA CYS A 334 -38.99 5.79 -5.26
C CYS A 334 -37.68 5.22 -4.71
N ASP A 335 -37.75 4.09 -4.01
CA ASP A 335 -36.57 3.28 -3.70
C ASP A 335 -35.90 2.76 -4.99
N PRO A 336 -34.56 2.75 -5.08
CA PRO A 336 -33.85 2.29 -6.27
C PRO A 336 -33.87 0.76 -6.41
N LEU A 337 -34.33 0.28 -7.56
CA LEU A 337 -34.17 -1.12 -8.00
C LEU A 337 -32.85 -1.28 -8.76
N CYS A 338 -32.28 -2.50 -8.74
CA CYS A 338 -31.13 -2.83 -9.58
C CYS A 338 -31.50 -2.68 -11.07
N PRO A 339 -30.76 -1.86 -11.86
CA PRO A 339 -31.17 -1.46 -13.21
C PRO A 339 -31.15 -2.61 -14.23
N PHE A 340 -30.46 -3.72 -13.93
CA PHE A 340 -30.33 -4.87 -14.84
C PHE A 340 -31.39 -5.95 -14.65
N HIS A 341 -31.87 -6.18 -13.43
CA HIS A 341 -32.66 -7.38 -13.10
C HIS A 341 -34.04 -7.12 -12.49
N LYS A 342 -34.33 -5.92 -11.95
CA LYS A 342 -35.61 -5.54 -11.32
C LYS A 342 -36.10 -6.39 -10.12
N GLU A 343 -35.38 -7.43 -9.72
CA GLU A 343 -35.65 -8.22 -8.52
C GLU A 343 -34.86 -7.73 -7.30
N ARG A 344 -35.30 -8.12 -6.09
CA ARG A 344 -34.58 -7.89 -4.84
C ARG A 344 -33.62 -9.05 -4.56
N SER A 345 -32.32 -8.77 -4.49
CA SER A 345 -31.38 -9.60 -3.74
C SER A 345 -31.70 -9.47 -2.25
N VAL A 346 -32.36 -10.47 -1.68
CA VAL A 346 -32.72 -10.49 -0.26
C VAL A 346 -31.49 -10.89 0.57
N GLY A 347 -30.61 -9.92 0.81
CA GLY A 347 -29.37 -10.10 1.58
C GLY A 347 -28.11 -9.60 0.87
N ALA A 348 -28.06 -8.32 0.48
CA ALA A 348 -26.86 -7.71 -0.12
C ALA A 348 -26.84 -6.16 0.02
N ASP A 349 -26.89 -5.63 1.25
CA ASP A 349 -26.86 -4.17 1.49
C ASP A 349 -25.55 -3.68 2.15
N ALA A 350 -24.68 -4.59 2.61
CA ALA A 350 -23.41 -4.23 3.25
C ALA A 350 -22.51 -3.35 2.37
N LEU A 351 -22.31 -3.71 1.09
CA LEU A 351 -21.60 -2.90 0.10
C LEU A 351 -22.14 -1.47 0.02
N LYS A 352 -23.46 -1.34 -0.13
CA LYS A 352 -24.12 -0.04 -0.30
C LYS A 352 -24.06 0.78 0.98
N GLN A 353 -24.30 0.20 2.15
CA GLN A 353 -24.19 0.90 3.43
C GLN A 353 -22.75 1.40 3.68
N ASN A 354 -21.74 0.58 3.39
CA ASN A 354 -20.33 0.99 3.54
C ASN A 354 -19.96 2.12 2.56
N GLN A 355 -20.43 2.08 1.31
CA GLN A 355 -20.25 3.17 0.34
C GLN A 355 -21.05 4.43 0.70
N ASP A 356 -22.25 4.29 1.26
CA ASP A 356 -23.06 5.41 1.73
C ASP A 356 -22.34 6.14 2.89
N MET A 357 -21.86 5.40 3.89
CA MET A 357 -21.07 5.94 5.01
C MET A 357 -19.72 6.50 4.55
N GLU A 358 -19.05 5.88 3.57
CA GLU A 358 -17.82 6.41 2.97
C GLU A 358 -18.05 7.81 2.40
N PHE A 359 -19.08 7.98 1.56
CA PHE A 359 -19.40 9.28 0.95
C PHE A 359 -19.81 10.33 1.98
N GLU A 360 -20.56 9.96 3.03
CA GLU A 360 -20.91 10.88 4.11
C GLU A 360 -19.66 11.36 4.88
N ARG A 361 -18.78 10.44 5.28
CA ARG A 361 -17.58 10.75 6.08
C ARG A 361 -16.51 11.50 5.30
N ASN A 362 -16.38 11.24 4.00
CA ASN A 362 -15.26 11.73 3.17
C ASN A 362 -15.65 12.83 2.17
N LYS A 363 -16.90 13.30 2.15
CA LYS A 363 -17.42 14.29 1.19
C LYS A 363 -16.48 15.49 0.94
N GLU A 364 -15.90 16.05 1.99
CA GLU A 364 -14.99 17.20 1.88
C GLU A 364 -13.67 16.82 1.19
N ARG A 365 -13.08 15.68 1.54
CA ARG A 365 -11.88 15.11 0.89
C ARG A 365 -12.15 14.81 -0.58
N PHE A 366 -13.34 14.29 -0.90
CA PHE A 366 -13.74 13.99 -2.28
C PHE A 366 -13.98 15.27 -3.10
N ASN A 367 -14.59 16.31 -2.52
CA ASN A 367 -14.66 17.64 -3.13
C ASN A 367 -13.25 18.21 -3.40
N PHE A 368 -12.34 18.10 -2.44
CA PHE A 368 -10.96 18.58 -2.57
C PHE A 368 -10.19 17.88 -3.70
N LEU A 369 -10.23 16.54 -3.72
CA LEU A 369 -9.60 15.75 -4.79
C LEU A 369 -10.23 16.05 -6.16
N LYS A 370 -11.55 16.14 -6.25
CA LYS A 370 -12.27 16.49 -7.50
C LYS A 370 -12.03 17.95 -7.95
N TRP A 371 -11.62 18.85 -7.06
CA TRP A 371 -11.05 20.15 -7.41
C TRP A 371 -9.63 19.99 -7.98
N GLY A 372 -8.77 19.21 -7.32
CA GLY A 372 -7.39 18.94 -7.77
C GLY A 372 -7.32 18.45 -9.22
N ALA A 373 -8.15 17.46 -9.57
CA ALA A 373 -8.29 16.93 -10.93
C ALA A 373 -8.75 17.94 -12.01
N LYS A 374 -9.15 19.16 -11.61
CA LYS A 374 -9.50 20.27 -12.52
C LYS A 374 -8.50 21.42 -12.47
N ALA A 375 -7.85 21.62 -11.32
CA ALA A 375 -6.85 22.67 -11.11
C ALA A 375 -5.45 22.27 -11.58
N PHE A 376 -5.14 20.97 -11.62
CA PHE A 376 -3.85 20.44 -12.02
C PHE A 376 -3.91 19.71 -13.37
N LYS A 377 -3.00 20.06 -14.27
CA LYS A 377 -2.77 19.35 -15.54
C LYS A 377 -2.21 17.96 -15.24
N ASN A 378 -2.41 17.00 -16.15
CA ASN A 378 -1.92 15.61 -16.06
C ASN A 378 -2.40 14.78 -14.85
N MET A 379 -3.31 15.30 -14.01
CA MET A 379 -3.82 14.62 -12.82
C MET A 379 -5.13 13.87 -13.12
N LEU A 380 -5.07 12.53 -13.20
CA LEU A 380 -6.24 11.67 -13.36
C LEU A 380 -6.74 11.22 -11.98
N ILE A 381 -8.07 11.17 -11.77
CA ILE A 381 -8.66 10.56 -10.58
C ILE A 381 -9.60 9.42 -10.97
N VAL A 382 -9.34 8.24 -10.39
CA VAL A 382 -10.25 7.12 -10.31
C VAL A 382 -11.12 7.28 -9.05
N PRO A 383 -12.46 7.39 -9.19
CA PRO A 383 -13.38 7.75 -8.11
C PRO A 383 -13.63 6.61 -7.10
N PRO A 384 -14.33 6.89 -5.98
CA PRO A 384 -14.52 5.91 -4.90
C PRO A 384 -15.36 4.73 -5.35
N GLY A 385 -14.98 3.52 -4.90
CA GLY A 385 -15.67 2.27 -5.20
C GLY A 385 -15.33 1.63 -6.55
N SER A 386 -14.33 2.14 -7.27
CA SER A 386 -13.85 1.57 -8.54
C SER A 386 -12.87 0.39 -8.36
N GLY A 387 -12.08 0.36 -7.28
CA GLY A 387 -11.06 -0.66 -7.04
C GLY A 387 -9.90 -0.18 -6.17
N ILE A 388 -8.95 -1.07 -5.88
CA ILE A 388 -7.71 -0.80 -5.13
C ILE A 388 -6.63 -0.31 -6.09
N VAL A 389 -5.84 0.69 -5.66
CA VAL A 389 -4.84 1.39 -6.48
C VAL A 389 -3.94 0.47 -7.32
N HIS A 390 -3.39 -0.59 -6.73
CA HIS A 390 -2.45 -1.47 -7.43
C HIS A 390 -3.12 -2.48 -8.37
N GLN A 391 -4.35 -2.91 -8.08
CA GLN A 391 -5.12 -3.77 -9.00
C GLN A 391 -5.65 -2.95 -10.17
N VAL A 392 -6.13 -1.73 -9.94
CA VAL A 392 -6.46 -0.76 -11.00
C VAL A 392 -5.23 -0.36 -11.82
N ASN A 393 -4.04 -0.30 -11.20
CA ASN A 393 -2.79 -0.08 -11.94
C ASN A 393 -2.51 -1.25 -12.90
N LEU A 394 -2.47 -2.49 -12.39
CA LEU A 394 -2.20 -3.68 -13.20
C LEU A 394 -3.25 -3.88 -14.31
N GLU A 395 -4.54 -3.83 -13.96
CA GLU A 395 -5.64 -4.14 -14.88
C GLU A 395 -5.96 -3.00 -15.85
N TYR A 396 -5.56 -1.74 -15.59
CA TYR A 396 -5.95 -0.58 -16.43
C TYR A 396 -4.88 0.50 -16.61
N LEU A 397 -4.30 1.06 -15.54
CA LEU A 397 -3.38 2.21 -15.66
C LEU A 397 -1.98 1.84 -16.17
N ALA A 398 -1.61 0.57 -16.25
CA ALA A 398 -0.33 0.15 -16.82
C ALA A 398 -0.30 0.34 -18.34
N ARG A 399 0.72 1.06 -18.81
CA ARG A 399 1.01 1.27 -20.24
C ARG A 399 2.01 0.22 -20.77
N LEU A 400 2.91 -0.28 -19.91
CA LEU A 400 4.10 -1.11 -20.20
C LEU A 400 5.13 -0.48 -21.16
N VAL A 401 4.69 0.06 -22.30
CA VAL A 401 5.47 0.97 -23.14
C VAL A 401 4.61 2.20 -23.40
N PHE A 402 5.15 3.38 -23.14
CA PHE A 402 4.53 4.66 -23.46
C PHE A 402 4.58 4.95 -24.96
N CYS A 403 3.69 5.84 -25.41
CA CYS A 403 3.65 6.35 -26.78
C CYS A 403 3.20 7.81 -26.72
N GLU A 404 4.15 8.73 -26.59
CA GLU A 404 3.92 10.19 -26.55
C GLU A 404 4.64 10.84 -27.74
N ASP A 405 3.91 11.61 -28.57
CA ASP A 405 4.40 12.19 -29.83
C ASP A 405 5.16 11.18 -30.72
N ASP A 406 4.61 9.97 -30.81
CA ASP A 406 5.14 8.77 -31.48
C ASP A 406 6.48 8.23 -30.96
N TRP A 407 6.94 8.68 -29.78
CA TRP A 407 8.08 8.12 -29.06
C TRP A 407 7.71 6.97 -28.12
N LEU A 408 8.45 5.86 -28.23
CA LEU A 408 8.32 4.67 -27.39
C LEU A 408 9.42 4.58 -26.33
N TYR A 409 9.02 4.35 -25.09
CA TYR A 409 9.89 4.13 -23.93
C TYR A 409 9.17 3.32 -22.83
N PRO A 410 9.86 2.69 -21.86
CA PRO A 410 9.23 1.80 -20.90
C PRO A 410 8.35 2.56 -19.89
N ASP A 411 7.20 1.98 -19.55
CA ASP A 411 6.43 2.39 -18.37
C ASP A 411 7.28 2.18 -17.12
N SER A 412 7.30 3.21 -16.29
CA SER A 412 8.08 3.29 -15.08
C SER A 412 7.46 4.32 -14.14
N LEU A 413 7.39 4.03 -12.85
CA LEU A 413 6.70 4.91 -11.91
C LEU A 413 7.26 4.89 -10.50
N VAL A 414 6.96 5.94 -9.75
CA VAL A 414 6.94 5.84 -8.29
C VAL A 414 5.55 6.11 -7.76
N GLY A 415 5.24 5.52 -6.61
CA GLY A 415 3.92 5.62 -6.01
C GLY A 415 3.96 5.98 -4.54
N THR A 416 2.94 6.70 -4.09
CA THR A 416 2.80 7.09 -2.68
C THR A 416 2.17 5.99 -1.81
N ASP A 417 2.37 4.73 -2.19
CA ASP A 417 2.15 3.54 -1.36
C ASP A 417 3.32 2.57 -1.52
N SER A 418 3.65 1.82 -0.47
CA SER A 418 4.81 0.92 -0.48
C SER A 418 4.71 -0.19 -1.52
N HIS A 419 3.50 -0.70 -1.79
CA HIS A 419 3.29 -1.88 -2.64
C HIS A 419 3.09 -1.55 -4.13
N THR A 420 3.44 -0.33 -4.56
CA THR A 420 3.53 0.03 -6.00
C THR A 420 4.43 -0.94 -6.77
N THR A 421 5.38 -1.59 -6.08
CA THR A 421 6.20 -2.71 -6.57
C THR A 421 5.38 -3.87 -7.13
N MET A 422 4.10 -4.02 -6.79
CA MET A 422 3.19 -5.02 -7.40
C MET A 422 3.20 -4.98 -8.94
N ILE A 423 3.42 -3.80 -9.52
CA ILE A 423 3.50 -3.59 -10.97
C ILE A 423 4.76 -4.17 -11.62
N ASN A 424 5.79 -4.48 -10.81
CA ASN A 424 7.03 -5.10 -11.28
C ASN A 424 6.79 -6.53 -11.83
N GLY A 425 5.68 -7.17 -11.44
CA GLY A 425 5.22 -8.45 -11.98
C GLY A 425 4.72 -8.39 -13.43
N LEU A 426 4.45 -7.19 -13.96
CA LEU A 426 4.15 -6.90 -15.37
C LEU A 426 5.41 -6.50 -16.16
N GLY A 427 6.57 -6.38 -15.50
CA GLY A 427 7.79 -5.83 -16.11
C GLY A 427 7.83 -4.30 -16.18
N VAL A 428 7.10 -3.62 -15.29
CA VAL A 428 7.16 -2.16 -15.11
C VAL A 428 8.03 -1.84 -13.91
N VAL A 429 9.15 -1.12 -14.09
CA VAL A 429 10.01 -0.73 -12.96
C VAL A 429 9.35 0.38 -12.15
N GLY A 430 9.14 0.13 -10.85
CA GLY A 430 8.57 1.16 -9.98
C GLY A 430 8.38 0.72 -8.54
N TRP A 431 8.36 1.70 -7.62
CA TRP A 431 8.44 1.45 -6.18
C TRP A 431 7.72 2.50 -5.33
N GLY A 432 7.60 2.21 -4.03
CA GLY A 432 7.03 3.12 -3.04
C GLY A 432 7.98 4.25 -2.64
N VAL A 433 7.45 5.47 -2.62
CA VAL A 433 8.13 6.71 -2.21
C VAL A 433 7.24 7.52 -1.27
N GLY A 434 7.83 8.53 -0.62
CA GLY A 434 7.05 9.51 0.15
C GLY A 434 6.18 10.40 -0.75
N GLY A 435 5.12 10.98 -0.19
CA GLY A 435 4.33 12.02 -0.88
C GLY A 435 5.23 13.12 -1.45
N ILE A 436 6.06 13.69 -0.59
CA ILE A 436 7.04 14.75 -0.87
C ILE A 436 7.99 14.40 -2.04
N GLU A 437 8.44 13.14 -2.12
CA GLU A 437 9.33 12.66 -3.19
C GLU A 437 8.57 12.52 -4.52
N ALA A 438 7.36 11.96 -4.49
CA ALA A 438 6.46 11.91 -5.64
C ALA A 438 6.01 13.30 -6.11
N GLU A 439 5.84 14.26 -5.19
CA GLU A 439 5.51 15.66 -5.48
C GLU A 439 6.64 16.34 -6.24
N ALA A 440 7.90 16.13 -5.85
CA ALA A 440 9.06 16.62 -6.58
C ALA A 440 9.22 15.96 -7.97
N VAL A 441 8.94 14.66 -8.09
CA VAL A 441 8.91 13.94 -9.38
C VAL A 441 7.82 14.50 -10.30
N MET A 442 6.61 14.75 -9.78
CA MET A 442 5.56 15.43 -10.53
C MET A 442 6.00 16.83 -10.99
N LEU A 443 6.79 17.55 -10.20
CA LEU A 443 7.40 18.85 -10.59
C LEU A 443 8.71 18.71 -11.40
N GLY A 444 9.00 17.52 -11.94
CA GLY A 444 10.07 17.27 -12.91
C GLY A 444 11.47 17.03 -12.35
N GLN A 445 11.61 16.90 -11.02
CA GLN A 445 12.88 16.54 -10.39
C GLN A 445 13.16 15.04 -10.56
N ALA A 446 14.40 14.68 -10.92
CA ALA A 446 14.82 13.29 -10.94
C ALA A 446 14.93 12.73 -9.51
N ILE A 447 14.61 11.45 -9.35
CA ILE A 447 14.93 10.71 -8.12
C ILE A 447 16.44 10.53 -8.10
N SER A 448 17.07 10.92 -6.99
CA SER A 448 18.49 10.70 -6.74
C SER A 448 18.61 9.41 -5.93
N MET A 449 19.32 8.40 -6.46
CA MET A 449 19.45 7.09 -5.82
C MET A 449 20.85 6.52 -6.00
N VAL A 450 21.30 5.73 -5.01
CA VAL A 450 22.47 4.86 -5.20
C VAL A 450 22.11 3.75 -6.18
N LEU A 451 23.00 3.50 -7.15
CA LEU A 451 22.86 2.44 -8.14
C LEU A 451 22.86 1.07 -7.44
N PRO A 452 21.76 0.30 -7.50
CA PRO A 452 21.55 -0.83 -6.59
C PRO A 452 22.23 -2.11 -7.08
N GLU A 453 22.71 -2.92 -6.15
CA GLU A 453 22.90 -4.35 -6.39
C GLU A 453 21.57 -5.00 -6.82
N VAL A 454 21.64 -5.99 -7.71
CA VAL A 454 20.51 -6.77 -8.20
C VAL A 454 20.73 -8.24 -7.85
N ILE A 455 19.89 -8.75 -6.97
CA ILE A 455 19.89 -10.15 -6.55
C ILE A 455 19.06 -10.96 -7.54
N GLY A 456 19.70 -11.83 -8.31
CA GLY A 456 19.02 -12.76 -9.21
C GLY A 456 18.35 -13.86 -8.42
N TYR A 457 17.02 -13.93 -8.45
CA TYR A 457 16.24 -14.96 -7.75
C TYR A 457 15.71 -16.00 -8.74
N ARG A 458 16.44 -17.11 -8.84
CA ARG A 458 16.18 -18.20 -9.78
C ARG A 458 15.06 -19.10 -9.28
N ILE A 459 13.99 -19.25 -10.06
CA ILE A 459 12.88 -20.15 -9.75
C ILE A 459 12.97 -21.37 -10.68
N HIS A 460 12.88 -22.56 -10.09
CA HIS A 460 12.86 -23.84 -10.81
C HIS A 460 11.93 -24.86 -10.14
N GLY A 461 11.85 -26.07 -10.68
CA GLY A 461 10.90 -27.09 -10.22
C GLY A 461 9.46 -26.78 -10.63
N ASN A 462 8.51 -27.50 -10.05
CA ASN A 462 7.07 -27.31 -10.25
C ASN A 462 6.38 -27.09 -8.90
N LEU A 463 5.36 -26.24 -8.87
CA LEU A 463 4.58 -25.97 -7.66
C LEU A 463 3.65 -27.16 -7.34
N ASP A 464 3.61 -27.56 -6.07
CA ASP A 464 2.69 -28.58 -5.57
C ASP A 464 1.20 -28.21 -5.84
N PRO A 465 0.32 -29.15 -6.23
CA PRO A 465 -1.07 -28.86 -6.58
C PRO A 465 -1.94 -28.27 -5.45
N MET A 466 -1.57 -28.44 -4.18
CA MET A 466 -2.25 -27.84 -3.03
C MET A 466 -1.68 -26.45 -2.68
N SER A 467 -0.49 -26.11 -3.18
CA SER A 467 0.17 -24.84 -2.89
C SER A 467 -0.32 -23.70 -3.80
N THR A 468 -0.52 -22.53 -3.18
CA THR A 468 -1.05 -21.33 -3.83
C THR A 468 0.04 -20.30 -4.12
N SER A 469 -0.27 -19.27 -4.91
CA SER A 469 0.62 -18.13 -5.12
C SER A 469 0.94 -17.36 -3.83
N THR A 470 0.02 -17.37 -2.87
CA THR A 470 0.25 -16.83 -1.52
C THR A 470 1.36 -17.61 -0.80
N ASP A 471 1.40 -18.93 -0.95
CA ASP A 471 2.41 -19.79 -0.31
C ASP A 471 3.80 -19.58 -0.92
N VAL A 472 3.86 -19.37 -2.24
CA VAL A 472 5.09 -18.99 -2.95
C VAL A 472 5.62 -17.65 -2.42
N VAL A 473 4.80 -16.60 -2.37
CA VAL A 473 5.28 -15.28 -1.89
C VAL A 473 5.64 -15.26 -0.40
N LEU A 474 4.91 -15.96 0.48
CA LEU A 474 5.29 -16.06 1.89
C LEU A 474 6.62 -16.83 2.08
N THR A 475 6.89 -17.82 1.23
CA THR A 475 8.18 -18.53 1.19
C THR A 475 9.31 -17.61 0.72
N ILE A 476 9.12 -16.91 -0.40
CA ILE A 476 10.07 -15.92 -0.94
C ILE A 476 10.33 -14.79 0.07
N THR A 477 9.29 -14.28 0.73
CA THR A 477 9.37 -13.20 1.72
C THR A 477 10.23 -13.59 2.91
N LYS A 478 10.05 -14.79 3.47
CA LYS A 478 10.94 -15.32 4.51
C LYS A 478 12.38 -15.44 4.01
N HIS A 479 12.58 -16.04 2.84
CA HIS A 479 13.92 -16.31 2.30
C HIS A 479 14.71 -15.03 2.02
N LEU A 480 14.14 -14.09 1.25
CA LEU A 480 14.77 -12.80 0.92
C LEU A 480 15.04 -11.94 2.16
N ARG A 481 14.16 -12.01 3.17
CA ARG A 481 14.39 -11.32 4.46
C ARG A 481 15.54 -11.93 5.25
N GLN A 482 15.78 -13.23 5.16
CA GLN A 482 16.97 -13.90 5.74
C GLN A 482 18.26 -13.57 4.97
N ILE A 483 18.17 -13.29 3.67
CA ILE A 483 19.31 -12.92 2.80
C ILE A 483 19.76 -11.46 3.01
N GLY A 484 18.84 -10.57 3.41
CA GLY A 484 19.15 -9.16 3.67
C GLY A 484 19.20 -8.30 2.40
N VAL A 485 18.10 -8.26 1.64
CA VAL A 485 18.00 -7.51 0.37
C VAL A 485 17.61 -6.03 0.51
N VAL A 486 17.82 -5.44 1.70
CA VAL A 486 17.41 -4.04 1.98
C VAL A 486 18.17 -3.05 1.10
N GLY A 487 17.43 -2.17 0.41
CA GLY A 487 17.97 -1.18 -0.53
C GLY A 487 18.39 -1.74 -1.89
N LYS A 488 18.38 -3.07 -2.07
CA LYS A 488 18.74 -3.75 -3.31
C LYS A 488 17.54 -3.91 -4.24
N PHE A 489 17.78 -4.26 -5.49
CA PHE A 489 16.77 -4.84 -6.37
C PHE A 489 16.81 -6.37 -6.27
N VAL A 490 15.67 -7.00 -6.53
CA VAL A 490 15.56 -8.44 -6.77
C VAL A 490 15.00 -8.62 -8.18
N GLU A 491 15.60 -9.48 -8.98
CA GLU A 491 15.14 -9.78 -10.35
C GLU A 491 14.93 -11.29 -10.50
N PHE A 492 13.72 -11.70 -10.84
CA PHE A 492 13.31 -13.09 -10.89
C PHE A 492 13.63 -13.70 -12.26
N PHE A 493 14.22 -14.89 -12.28
CA PHE A 493 14.64 -15.56 -13.52
C PHE A 493 14.56 -17.10 -13.43
N GLY A 494 14.92 -17.79 -14.52
CA GLY A 494 14.93 -19.25 -14.60
C GLY A 494 13.59 -19.89 -14.98
N PRO A 495 13.59 -21.18 -15.33
CA PRO A 495 12.50 -21.82 -16.07
C PRO A 495 11.19 -21.93 -15.29
N GLY A 496 11.23 -21.93 -13.95
CA GLY A 496 10.03 -21.93 -13.12
C GLY A 496 9.19 -20.66 -13.23
N VAL A 497 9.75 -19.53 -13.68
CA VAL A 497 9.01 -18.29 -13.92
C VAL A 497 8.01 -18.42 -15.07
N ALA A 498 8.26 -19.31 -16.04
CA ALA A 498 7.33 -19.61 -17.13
C ALA A 498 6.07 -20.36 -16.65
N ALA A 499 6.12 -21.02 -15.48
CA ALA A 499 4.97 -21.69 -14.87
C ALA A 499 4.13 -20.77 -13.95
N LEU A 500 4.62 -19.55 -13.66
CA LEU A 500 3.92 -18.55 -12.87
C LEU A 500 3.08 -17.64 -13.77
N SER A 501 1.78 -17.55 -13.48
CA SER A 501 0.90 -16.58 -14.15
C SER A 501 1.32 -15.15 -13.82
N LEU A 502 0.90 -14.16 -14.63
CA LEU A 502 1.22 -12.77 -14.32
C LEU A 502 0.64 -12.32 -12.97
N ALA A 503 -0.50 -12.89 -12.57
CA ALA A 503 -1.07 -12.63 -11.26
C ALA A 503 -0.20 -13.19 -10.13
N ASP A 504 0.45 -14.34 -10.31
CA ASP A 504 1.39 -14.91 -9.33
C ASP A 504 2.63 -14.02 -9.21
N ARG A 505 3.15 -13.54 -10.34
CA ARG A 505 4.27 -12.59 -10.40
C ARG A 505 3.93 -11.27 -9.70
N ALA A 506 2.73 -10.73 -9.94
CA ALA A 506 2.23 -9.53 -9.26
C ALA A 506 2.06 -9.75 -7.74
N THR A 507 1.55 -10.90 -7.31
CA THR A 507 1.49 -11.30 -5.88
C THR A 507 2.89 -11.34 -5.26
N ILE A 508 3.90 -11.91 -5.92
CA ILE A 508 5.30 -11.95 -5.45
C ILE A 508 5.93 -10.54 -5.37
N SER A 509 5.62 -9.69 -6.36
CA SER A 509 6.15 -8.32 -6.46
C SER A 509 5.48 -7.36 -5.47
N ASN A 510 4.22 -7.62 -5.07
CA ASN A 510 3.47 -6.82 -4.10
C ASN A 510 4.17 -6.80 -2.72
N MET A 511 4.71 -7.94 -2.27
CA MET A 511 5.35 -8.08 -0.96
C MET A 511 6.83 -7.65 -0.92
N CYS A 512 7.30 -6.93 -1.94
CA CYS A 512 8.67 -6.38 -1.99
C CYS A 512 9.06 -5.56 -0.74
N PRO A 513 8.19 -4.68 -0.18
CA PRO A 513 8.48 -3.97 1.06
C PRO A 513 8.61 -4.88 2.29
N GLU A 514 8.01 -6.08 2.28
CA GLU A 514 7.98 -7.01 3.40
C GLU A 514 9.24 -7.89 3.48
N TYR A 515 9.89 -8.17 2.34
CA TYR A 515 11.29 -8.64 2.33
C TYR A 515 12.31 -7.49 2.39
N GLY A 516 11.93 -6.30 1.94
CA GLY A 516 12.67 -5.04 2.12
C GLY A 516 13.47 -4.56 0.91
N ALA A 517 13.32 -5.21 -0.25
CA ALA A 517 13.93 -4.72 -1.49
C ALA A 517 13.22 -3.45 -1.99
N THR A 518 13.86 -2.72 -2.90
CA THR A 518 13.26 -1.54 -3.54
C THR A 518 12.37 -1.93 -4.72
N VAL A 519 12.75 -2.97 -5.49
CA VAL A 519 12.05 -3.48 -6.67
C VAL A 519 12.14 -5.02 -6.67
N GLY A 520 11.05 -5.69 -7.07
CA GLY A 520 10.99 -7.15 -7.23
C GLY A 520 10.57 -7.51 -8.66
N TYR A 521 11.51 -7.51 -9.59
CA TYR A 521 11.27 -7.41 -11.03
C TYR A 521 11.06 -8.73 -11.76
N PHE A 522 10.03 -8.80 -12.60
CA PHE A 522 9.82 -9.86 -13.59
C PHE A 522 9.89 -9.25 -15.00
N PRO A 523 10.99 -9.44 -15.75
CA PRO A 523 11.10 -8.98 -17.13
C PRO A 523 9.90 -9.36 -18.04
N PRO A 524 9.48 -8.49 -18.99
CA PRO A 524 8.41 -8.78 -19.94
C PRO A 524 8.66 -10.00 -20.82
N ASP A 525 7.62 -10.82 -21.01
CA ASP A 525 7.65 -12.07 -21.76
C ASP A 525 6.31 -12.38 -22.47
N THR A 526 6.20 -13.58 -23.06
CA THR A 526 4.96 -14.06 -23.70
C THR A 526 3.76 -14.11 -22.74
N ALA A 527 3.96 -14.40 -21.44
CA ALA A 527 2.87 -14.35 -20.46
C ALA A 527 2.40 -12.90 -20.19
N THR A 528 3.31 -11.94 -20.22
CA THR A 528 3.03 -10.49 -20.15
C THR A 528 2.17 -10.05 -21.34
N ILE A 529 2.56 -10.39 -22.57
CA ILE A 529 1.76 -10.11 -23.79
C ILE A 529 0.40 -10.81 -23.72
N SER A 530 0.34 -12.05 -23.23
CA SER A 530 -0.92 -12.79 -23.05
C SER A 530 -1.87 -12.07 -22.08
N TYR A 531 -1.36 -11.53 -20.97
CA TYR A 531 -2.14 -10.78 -19.99
C TYR A 531 -2.64 -9.43 -20.53
N LEU A 532 -1.83 -8.70 -21.32
CA LEU A 532 -2.29 -7.46 -21.97
C LEU A 532 -3.49 -7.73 -22.89
N ASN A 533 -3.43 -8.79 -23.69
CA ASN A 533 -4.56 -9.22 -24.52
C ASN A 533 -5.77 -9.65 -23.66
N GLN A 534 -5.55 -10.45 -22.61
CA GLN A 534 -6.62 -10.91 -21.70
C GLN A 534 -7.33 -9.74 -20.99
N THR A 535 -6.59 -8.69 -20.62
CA THR A 535 -7.10 -7.46 -19.99
C THR A 535 -7.70 -6.45 -20.99
N GLY A 536 -7.93 -6.84 -22.24
CA GLY A 536 -8.59 -6.01 -23.25
C GLY A 536 -7.77 -4.80 -23.71
N ARG A 537 -6.44 -4.84 -23.57
CA ARG A 537 -5.58 -3.83 -24.20
C ARG A 537 -5.75 -3.87 -25.71
N ASP A 538 -5.67 -2.69 -26.31
CA ASP A 538 -5.76 -2.50 -27.75
C ASP A 538 -4.63 -3.27 -28.48
N SER A 539 -4.99 -3.96 -29.56
CA SER A 539 -4.09 -4.84 -30.30
C SER A 539 -3.00 -4.11 -31.10
N GLU A 540 -3.22 -2.86 -31.50
CA GLU A 540 -2.16 -2.03 -32.11
C GLU A 540 -1.11 -1.69 -31.04
N LYS A 541 -1.57 -1.34 -29.83
CA LYS A 541 -0.68 -1.08 -28.69
C LYS A 541 0.12 -2.32 -28.29
N VAL A 542 -0.52 -3.48 -28.16
CA VAL A 542 0.19 -4.73 -27.83
C VAL A 542 1.25 -5.07 -28.89
N ALA A 543 0.97 -4.82 -30.18
CA ALA A 543 1.93 -5.04 -31.25
C ALA A 543 3.18 -4.14 -31.16
N TYR A 544 3.03 -2.82 -30.95
CA TYR A 544 4.21 -1.96 -30.76
C TYR A 544 4.93 -2.21 -29.43
N ILE A 545 4.22 -2.60 -28.36
CA ILE A 545 4.80 -2.99 -27.08
C ILE A 545 5.77 -4.18 -27.29
N GLU A 546 5.30 -5.25 -27.93
CA GLU A 546 6.12 -6.45 -28.18
C GLU A 546 7.30 -6.15 -29.12
N ALA A 547 7.06 -5.38 -30.19
CA ALA A 547 8.09 -4.99 -31.14
C ALA A 547 9.19 -4.11 -30.51
N TYR A 548 8.81 -3.12 -29.69
CA TYR A 548 9.74 -2.26 -28.96
C TYR A 548 10.59 -3.07 -27.96
N LEU A 549 9.95 -3.91 -27.14
CA LEU A 549 10.65 -4.69 -26.12
C LEU A 549 11.64 -5.67 -26.76
N LYS A 550 11.33 -6.24 -27.93
CA LYS A 550 12.28 -7.08 -28.68
C LYS A 550 13.41 -6.26 -29.30
N ALA A 551 13.10 -5.13 -29.96
CA ALA A 551 14.10 -4.27 -30.60
C ALA A 551 15.13 -3.73 -29.59
N ASN A 552 14.70 -3.39 -28.38
CA ASN A 552 15.57 -2.89 -27.31
C ASN A 552 16.16 -3.99 -26.39
N ARG A 553 15.96 -5.28 -26.70
CA ARG A 553 16.40 -6.43 -25.85
C ARG A 553 15.90 -6.34 -24.40
N MET A 554 14.65 -5.91 -24.22
CA MET A 554 13.91 -5.85 -22.96
C MET A 554 12.80 -6.92 -22.85
N PHE A 555 12.63 -7.76 -23.89
CA PHE A 555 11.83 -8.98 -23.87
C PHE A 555 12.69 -10.18 -23.40
N ARG A 556 12.11 -11.14 -22.67
CA ARG A 556 12.82 -12.25 -22.01
C ARG A 556 12.18 -13.62 -22.29
N ASP A 557 12.96 -14.60 -22.71
CA ASP A 557 12.57 -16.03 -22.68
C ASP A 557 13.17 -16.74 -21.44
N TYR A 558 12.41 -16.84 -20.36
CA TYR A 558 12.82 -17.49 -19.11
C TYR A 558 13.29 -18.96 -19.24
N THR A 559 13.07 -19.62 -20.38
CA THR A 559 13.59 -20.97 -20.65
C THR A 559 14.98 -20.95 -21.30
N ASN A 560 15.35 -19.85 -21.96
CA ASN A 560 16.67 -19.61 -22.54
C ASN A 560 17.64 -19.03 -21.48
N SER A 561 18.53 -19.87 -20.96
CA SER A 561 19.58 -19.42 -20.03
C SER A 561 20.74 -18.67 -20.71
N GLY A 562 20.77 -18.60 -22.05
CA GLY A 562 21.71 -17.75 -22.80
C GLY A 562 21.38 -16.26 -22.74
N GLU A 563 20.20 -15.90 -22.23
CA GLU A 563 19.74 -14.53 -21.96
C GLU A 563 19.79 -14.16 -20.46
N ASP A 564 20.30 -15.04 -19.58
CA ASP A 564 20.37 -14.76 -18.15
C ASP A 564 21.38 -13.62 -17.86
N PRO A 565 20.97 -12.53 -17.18
CA PRO A 565 21.87 -11.43 -16.83
C PRO A 565 22.98 -11.80 -15.85
N VAL A 566 24.00 -10.94 -15.80
CA VAL A 566 24.99 -10.97 -14.71
C VAL A 566 24.38 -10.28 -13.49
N PHE A 567 24.12 -11.05 -12.44
CA PHE A 567 23.58 -10.56 -11.16
C PHE A 567 24.69 -10.37 -10.11
N SER A 568 24.50 -9.47 -9.14
CA SER A 568 25.45 -9.26 -8.03
C SER A 568 25.62 -10.54 -7.19
N LYS A 569 24.53 -11.29 -7.06
CA LYS A 569 24.45 -12.58 -6.38
C LYS A 569 23.23 -13.34 -6.91
N VAL A 570 23.37 -14.65 -7.10
CA VAL A 570 22.25 -15.56 -7.40
C VAL A 570 21.77 -16.23 -6.11
N VAL A 571 20.45 -16.43 -6.03
CA VAL A 571 19.70 -17.14 -5.00
C VAL A 571 18.69 -18.04 -5.72
N GLU A 572 18.43 -19.24 -5.20
CA GLU A 572 17.53 -20.21 -5.87
C GLU A 572 16.32 -20.59 -5.00
N LEU A 573 15.22 -21.00 -5.66
CA LEU A 573 14.05 -21.62 -5.04
C LEU A 573 13.51 -22.74 -5.94
N ASP A 574 13.43 -23.95 -5.39
CA ASP A 574 12.63 -25.03 -5.96
C ASP A 574 11.16 -24.89 -5.54
N LEU A 575 10.26 -24.76 -6.50
CA LEU A 575 8.82 -24.66 -6.26
C LEU A 575 8.22 -25.92 -5.59
N SER A 576 8.87 -27.08 -5.69
CA SER A 576 8.45 -28.31 -5.00
C SER A 576 8.76 -28.30 -3.49
N SER A 577 9.58 -27.34 -3.03
CA SER A 577 9.80 -27.09 -1.59
C SER A 577 8.76 -26.16 -0.95
N VAL A 578 7.86 -25.58 -1.76
CA VAL A 578 6.76 -24.76 -1.27
C VAL A 578 5.68 -25.67 -0.70
N VAL A 579 5.15 -25.29 0.47
CA VAL A 579 4.08 -25.99 1.19
C VAL A 579 3.04 -24.98 1.66
N PRO A 580 1.74 -25.36 1.76
CA PRO A 580 0.70 -24.50 2.30
C PRO A 580 1.06 -23.89 3.66
N CYS A 581 0.92 -22.58 3.80
CA CYS A 581 1.43 -21.85 4.93
C CYS A 581 0.62 -20.58 5.26
N CYS A 582 0.86 -20.08 6.46
CA CYS A 582 0.46 -18.74 6.89
C CYS A 582 1.73 -17.95 7.29
N SER A 583 1.58 -16.66 7.58
CA SER A 583 2.63 -15.89 8.28
C SER A 583 2.05 -15.09 9.43
N GLY A 584 2.66 -15.20 10.61
CA GLY A 584 2.15 -14.58 11.85
C GLY A 584 2.79 -15.12 13.13
N PRO A 585 2.32 -14.66 14.32
CA PRO A 585 1.11 -13.87 14.51
C PRO A 585 1.29 -12.34 14.42
N LYS A 586 2.52 -11.82 14.17
CA LYS A 586 2.80 -10.37 14.21
C LYS A 586 3.72 -9.80 13.12
N ARG A 587 4.34 -10.61 12.25
CA ARG A 587 5.16 -10.12 11.12
C ARG A 587 4.91 -10.91 9.81
N PRO A 588 5.13 -10.32 8.62
CA PRO A 588 4.87 -11.00 7.34
C PRO A 588 5.89 -12.09 6.97
N HIS A 589 7.11 -12.04 7.52
CA HIS A 589 8.16 -13.04 7.29
C HIS A 589 8.17 -14.18 8.34
N ASP A 590 7.29 -14.14 9.33
CA ASP A 590 7.11 -15.22 10.32
C ASP A 590 6.29 -16.38 9.70
N LYS A 591 6.78 -17.00 8.61
CA LYS A 591 6.12 -18.13 7.93
C LYS A 591 5.98 -19.34 8.86
N VAL A 592 4.76 -19.87 8.94
CA VAL A 592 4.39 -21.11 9.62
C VAL A 592 3.69 -22.03 8.61
N PRO A 593 4.16 -23.27 8.39
CA PRO A 593 3.43 -24.28 7.62
C PRO A 593 2.04 -24.54 8.22
N VAL A 594 1.03 -24.82 7.39
CA VAL A 594 -0.35 -25.06 7.87
C VAL A 594 -0.42 -26.26 8.83
N SER A 595 0.43 -27.27 8.63
CA SER A 595 0.61 -28.43 9.53
C SER A 595 1.21 -28.07 10.91
N GLU A 596 1.86 -26.92 11.06
CA GLU A 596 2.50 -26.45 12.29
C GLU A 596 1.72 -25.32 12.99
N MET A 597 0.65 -24.80 12.37
CA MET A 597 -0.09 -23.64 12.88
C MET A 597 -0.65 -23.83 14.30
N MET A 598 -1.14 -25.05 14.62
CA MET A 598 -1.63 -25.36 15.96
C MET A 598 -0.51 -25.39 17.02
N SER A 599 0.65 -25.99 16.71
CA SER A 599 1.77 -26.08 17.65
C SER A 599 2.50 -24.75 17.82
N ASP A 600 2.65 -23.97 16.74
CA ASP A 600 3.21 -22.62 16.77
C ASP A 600 2.35 -21.66 17.60
N PHE A 601 1.02 -21.65 17.41
CA PHE A 601 0.14 -20.77 18.18
C PHE A 601 0.16 -21.11 19.68
N ASN A 602 0.05 -22.39 20.04
CA ASN A 602 0.11 -22.81 21.45
C ASN A 602 1.48 -22.54 22.09
N SER A 603 2.57 -22.59 21.31
CA SER A 603 3.90 -22.13 21.74
C SER A 603 3.92 -20.60 21.94
N CYS A 604 3.31 -19.82 21.04
CA CYS A 604 3.19 -18.37 21.16
C CYS A 604 2.43 -17.93 22.41
N LEU A 605 1.45 -18.71 22.92
CA LEU A 605 0.80 -18.39 24.20
C LEU A 605 1.79 -18.40 25.37
N ASN A 606 2.71 -19.37 25.39
CA ASN A 606 3.70 -19.56 26.46
C ASN A 606 4.91 -18.62 26.34
N ASN A 607 5.36 -18.36 25.11
CA ASN A 607 6.56 -17.57 24.83
C ASN A 607 6.49 -16.14 25.41
N LYS A 608 7.64 -15.62 25.86
CA LYS A 608 7.83 -14.23 26.33
C LYS A 608 7.29 -13.23 25.30
N ILE A 609 6.75 -12.10 25.78
CA ILE A 609 6.17 -11.04 24.94
C ILE A 609 7.16 -10.63 23.83
N GLY A 610 6.73 -10.76 22.59
CA GLY A 610 7.53 -10.48 21.39
C GLY A 610 6.74 -10.76 20.12
N PHE A 611 7.42 -11.00 19.00
CA PHE A 611 6.77 -11.30 17.71
C PHE A 611 6.08 -12.67 17.71
N LYS A 612 6.69 -13.67 18.34
CA LYS A 612 6.19 -15.06 18.48
C LYS A 612 5.86 -15.40 19.94
N GLY A 613 5.29 -14.45 20.67
CA GLY A 613 5.00 -14.63 22.10
C GLY A 613 4.02 -13.63 22.72
N PHE A 614 3.17 -14.13 23.61
CA PHE A 614 2.11 -13.40 24.33
C PHE A 614 2.24 -13.44 25.85
N ALA A 615 3.06 -14.35 26.41
CA ALA A 615 3.26 -14.57 27.84
C ALA A 615 1.96 -14.77 28.66
N ILE A 616 1.02 -15.53 28.13
CA ILE A 616 -0.22 -15.89 28.83
C ILE A 616 0.12 -16.93 29.92
N PRO A 617 -0.19 -16.67 31.21
CA PRO A 617 0.01 -17.65 32.29
C PRO A 617 -0.68 -18.98 32.00
N SER A 618 -0.04 -20.11 32.33
CA SER A 618 -0.53 -21.44 31.95
C SER A 618 -1.91 -21.78 32.53
N ASP A 619 -2.24 -21.25 33.70
CA ASP A 619 -3.57 -21.30 34.33
C ASP A 619 -4.65 -20.55 33.54
N LYS A 620 -4.27 -19.57 32.73
CA LYS A 620 -5.16 -18.79 31.86
C LYS A 620 -5.26 -19.31 30.43
N GLN A 621 -4.34 -20.14 29.95
CA GLN A 621 -4.36 -20.59 28.54
C GLN A 621 -5.63 -21.38 28.18
N SER A 622 -6.27 -22.02 29.17
CA SER A 622 -7.58 -22.68 29.03
C SER A 622 -8.79 -21.76 29.30
N THR A 623 -8.63 -20.43 29.33
CA THR A 623 -9.73 -19.48 29.58
C THR A 623 -10.84 -19.63 28.53
N ARG A 624 -12.08 -19.69 29.02
CA ARG A 624 -13.31 -19.76 28.21
C ARG A 624 -14.24 -18.63 28.64
N VAL A 625 -14.71 -17.82 27.69
CA VAL A 625 -15.66 -16.73 27.97
C VAL A 625 -16.96 -16.98 27.20
N PRO A 626 -18.07 -17.29 27.88
CA PRO A 626 -19.38 -17.38 27.23
C PRO A 626 -19.91 -15.99 26.89
N PHE A 627 -20.60 -15.89 25.76
CA PHE A 627 -21.26 -14.67 25.28
C PHE A 627 -22.52 -15.02 24.47
N VAL A 628 -23.46 -14.09 24.36
CA VAL A 628 -24.68 -14.29 23.58
C VAL A 628 -24.58 -13.48 22.28
N TYR A 629 -24.85 -14.12 21.16
CA TYR A 629 -24.92 -13.50 19.83
C TYR A 629 -26.16 -14.00 19.10
N GLU A 630 -26.97 -13.09 18.56
CA GLU A 630 -28.23 -13.38 17.85
C GLU A 630 -29.21 -14.32 18.61
N GLY A 631 -29.15 -14.30 19.95
CA GLY A 631 -30.01 -15.12 20.82
C GLY A 631 -29.49 -16.54 21.07
N GLN A 632 -28.29 -16.88 20.61
CA GLN A 632 -27.61 -18.14 20.87
C GLN A 632 -26.37 -17.91 21.76
N GLU A 633 -26.05 -18.87 22.62
CA GLU A 633 -24.85 -18.84 23.44
C GLU A 633 -23.65 -19.44 22.70
N TYR A 634 -22.53 -18.71 22.74
CA TYR A 634 -21.25 -19.08 22.15
C TYR A 634 -20.14 -18.95 23.21
N THR A 635 -18.95 -19.46 22.93
CA THR A 635 -17.77 -19.34 23.79
C THR A 635 -16.57 -18.90 22.96
N LEU A 636 -15.80 -17.95 23.47
CA LEU A 636 -14.46 -17.62 22.96
C LEU A 636 -13.37 -18.18 23.87
N THR A 637 -12.24 -18.50 23.23
CA THR A 637 -11.01 -19.04 23.80
C THR A 637 -9.78 -18.42 23.11
N HIS A 638 -8.57 -18.76 23.57
CA HIS A 638 -7.35 -18.37 22.87
C HIS A 638 -7.24 -19.09 21.51
N GLY A 639 -7.02 -18.34 20.44
CA GLY A 639 -6.88 -18.86 19.07
C GLY A 639 -8.13 -18.77 18.21
N ASP A 640 -9.29 -18.48 18.80
CA ASP A 640 -10.54 -18.34 18.04
C ASP A 640 -10.49 -17.18 17.05
N VAL A 641 -11.00 -17.44 15.84
CA VAL A 641 -11.02 -16.49 14.73
C VAL A 641 -12.24 -15.60 14.86
N VAL A 642 -12.00 -14.28 14.95
CA VAL A 642 -13.07 -13.27 15.05
C VAL A 642 -13.17 -12.37 13.82
N ILE A 643 -12.12 -12.34 12.98
CA ILE A 643 -12.10 -11.68 11.67
C ILE A 643 -11.54 -12.66 10.64
N ALA A 644 -12.24 -12.84 9.51
CA ALA A 644 -11.80 -13.63 8.38
C ALA A 644 -12.03 -12.85 7.06
N ALA A 645 -10.98 -12.21 6.54
CA ALA A 645 -11.11 -11.20 5.48
C ALA A 645 -10.37 -11.59 4.18
N ILE A 646 -11.13 -11.84 3.11
CA ILE A 646 -10.59 -11.91 1.75
C ILE A 646 -10.46 -10.47 1.25
N THR A 647 -9.24 -9.96 1.22
CA THR A 647 -8.91 -8.53 1.06
C THR A 647 -7.52 -8.36 0.42
N SER A 648 -7.11 -7.12 0.18
CA SER A 648 -5.84 -6.70 -0.44
C SER A 648 -5.67 -7.05 -1.92
N CYS A 649 -5.17 -6.07 -2.68
CA CYS A 649 -4.70 -6.27 -4.05
C CYS A 649 -3.70 -7.43 -4.18
N THR A 650 -2.91 -7.72 -3.14
CA THR A 650 -1.95 -8.84 -3.07
C THR A 650 -2.51 -10.17 -3.57
N ASN A 651 -3.79 -10.45 -3.26
CA ASN A 651 -4.46 -11.69 -3.62
C ASN A 651 -5.77 -11.48 -4.41
N THR A 652 -6.46 -10.33 -4.29
CA THR A 652 -7.70 -10.10 -5.07
C THR A 652 -7.46 -9.86 -6.55
N SER A 653 -6.23 -9.52 -6.96
CA SER A 653 -5.83 -9.47 -8.37
C SER A 653 -5.45 -10.84 -8.93
N ASN A 654 -5.50 -11.90 -8.12
CA ASN A 654 -5.09 -13.24 -8.52
C ASN A 654 -6.34 -14.15 -8.65
N PRO A 655 -6.85 -14.36 -9.88
CA PRO A 655 -8.11 -15.05 -10.05
C PRO A 655 -8.05 -16.51 -9.65
N SER A 656 -6.89 -17.15 -9.76
CA SER A 656 -6.74 -18.56 -9.37
C SER A 656 -7.04 -18.77 -7.89
N VAL A 657 -6.52 -17.92 -7.00
CA VAL A 657 -6.85 -18.02 -5.56
C VAL A 657 -8.25 -17.51 -5.21
N MET A 658 -8.78 -16.54 -5.96
CA MET A 658 -10.14 -16.03 -5.73
C MET A 658 -11.23 -17.03 -6.17
N LEU A 659 -11.07 -17.63 -7.36
CA LEU A 659 -11.91 -18.74 -7.83
C LEU A 659 -11.72 -19.98 -6.97
N GLY A 660 -10.49 -20.28 -6.52
CA GLY A 660 -10.22 -21.35 -5.57
C GLY A 660 -10.97 -21.17 -4.23
N ALA A 661 -11.01 -19.96 -3.67
CA ALA A 661 -11.79 -19.67 -2.47
C ALA A 661 -13.31 -19.83 -2.71
N GLY A 662 -13.82 -19.40 -3.87
CA GLY A 662 -15.22 -19.60 -4.24
C GLY A 662 -15.59 -21.06 -4.46
N LEU A 663 -14.72 -21.85 -5.10
CA LEU A 663 -14.90 -23.29 -5.29
C LEU A 663 -14.82 -24.04 -3.95
N MET A 664 -13.92 -23.66 -3.04
CA MET A 664 -13.91 -24.21 -1.68
C MET A 664 -15.20 -23.86 -0.92
N ALA A 665 -15.66 -22.61 -1.00
CA ALA A 665 -16.91 -22.18 -0.38
C ALA A 665 -18.11 -23.01 -0.89
N LYS A 666 -18.17 -23.25 -2.20
CA LYS A 666 -19.14 -24.17 -2.82
C LYS A 666 -19.03 -25.58 -2.25
N ASN A 667 -17.85 -26.20 -2.30
CA ASN A 667 -17.63 -27.56 -1.82
C ASN A 667 -17.99 -27.72 -0.33
N ALA A 668 -17.68 -26.72 0.51
CA ALA A 668 -18.03 -26.69 1.92
C ALA A 668 -19.55 -26.62 2.16
N VAL A 669 -20.24 -25.72 1.44
CA VAL A 669 -21.69 -25.53 1.54
C VAL A 669 -22.47 -26.73 1.00
N GLU A 670 -22.00 -27.37 -0.08
CA GLU A 670 -22.58 -28.60 -0.63
C GLU A 670 -22.38 -29.79 0.33
N LYS A 671 -21.32 -29.76 1.14
CA LYS A 671 -21.10 -30.69 2.27
C LYS A 671 -21.68 -30.20 3.61
N GLY A 672 -22.60 -29.23 3.59
CA GLY A 672 -23.39 -28.80 4.75
C GLY A 672 -22.64 -27.94 5.79
N LEU A 673 -21.38 -27.59 5.56
CA LEU A 673 -20.61 -26.75 6.47
C LEU A 673 -21.06 -25.28 6.43
N GLY A 674 -20.76 -24.52 7.49
CA GLY A 674 -21.09 -23.11 7.62
C GLY A 674 -20.19 -22.37 8.61
N VAL A 675 -20.06 -21.05 8.44
CA VAL A 675 -19.25 -20.18 9.33
C VAL A 675 -20.10 -19.67 10.50
N LYS A 676 -19.58 -19.84 11.73
CA LYS A 676 -20.20 -19.37 12.99
C LYS A 676 -20.64 -17.90 12.86
N PRO A 677 -21.87 -17.52 13.26
CA PRO A 677 -22.47 -16.23 12.87
C PRO A 677 -21.74 -15.01 13.41
N TYR A 678 -21.06 -15.14 14.56
CA TYR A 678 -20.30 -14.07 15.19
C TYR A 678 -18.98 -13.72 14.49
N ILE A 679 -18.47 -14.57 13.58
CA ILE A 679 -17.19 -14.32 12.90
C ILE A 679 -17.39 -13.24 11.84
N LYS A 680 -16.62 -12.15 11.92
CA LYS A 680 -16.68 -11.07 10.94
C LYS A 680 -15.98 -11.49 9.64
N THR A 681 -16.73 -12.18 8.79
CA THR A 681 -16.35 -12.53 7.42
C THR A 681 -16.55 -11.35 6.46
N SER A 682 -15.67 -11.19 5.48
CA SER A 682 -15.78 -10.12 4.48
C SER A 682 -15.01 -10.41 3.20
N LEU A 683 -15.59 -10.03 2.05
CA LEU A 683 -14.90 -9.98 0.75
C LEU A 683 -14.74 -8.51 0.29
N SER A 684 -13.51 -8.08 0.07
CA SER A 684 -13.14 -6.70 -0.34
C SER A 684 -12.35 -6.73 -1.65
N PRO A 685 -13.01 -6.83 -2.83
CA PRO A 685 -12.30 -7.00 -4.10
C PRO A 685 -11.57 -5.73 -4.56
N GLY A 686 -10.39 -5.89 -5.15
CA GLY A 686 -9.61 -4.77 -5.68
C GLY A 686 -10.03 -4.26 -7.07
N SER A 687 -11.01 -4.89 -7.74
CA SER A 687 -11.73 -4.30 -8.88
C SER A 687 -13.08 -4.96 -9.10
N GLY A 688 -13.95 -4.34 -9.92
CA GLY A 688 -15.22 -4.92 -10.33
C GLY A 688 -15.11 -6.19 -11.20
N VAL A 689 -13.93 -6.48 -11.76
CA VAL A 689 -13.64 -7.70 -12.54
C VAL A 689 -13.84 -8.95 -11.68
N VAL A 690 -13.38 -8.88 -10.43
CA VAL A 690 -13.45 -9.98 -9.46
C VAL A 690 -14.89 -10.41 -9.20
N THR A 691 -15.75 -9.46 -8.84
CA THR A 691 -17.19 -9.68 -8.63
C THR A 691 -17.83 -10.35 -9.84
N TYR A 692 -17.43 -9.93 -11.05
CA TYR A 692 -17.99 -10.49 -12.28
C TYR A 692 -17.59 -11.95 -12.49
N TYR A 693 -16.30 -12.30 -12.37
CA TYR A 693 -15.89 -13.70 -12.57
C TYR A 693 -16.38 -14.64 -11.46
N LEU A 694 -16.58 -14.16 -10.24
CA LEU A 694 -17.23 -14.92 -9.17
C LEU A 694 -18.72 -15.20 -9.47
N ASN A 695 -19.41 -14.23 -10.08
CA ASN A 695 -20.80 -14.39 -10.54
C ASN A 695 -20.91 -15.36 -11.73
N GLU A 696 -20.11 -15.18 -12.79
CA GLU A 696 -20.12 -16.01 -14.02
C GLU A 696 -19.55 -17.43 -13.81
N SER A 697 -18.77 -17.65 -12.75
CA SER A 697 -18.39 -18.99 -12.30
C SER A 697 -19.46 -19.66 -11.44
N GLY A 698 -20.42 -18.89 -10.92
CA GLY A 698 -21.53 -19.37 -10.09
C GLY A 698 -21.16 -19.60 -8.62
N VAL A 699 -20.04 -19.06 -8.14
CA VAL A 699 -19.55 -19.31 -6.76
C VAL A 699 -20.07 -18.30 -5.74
N THR A 700 -20.44 -17.08 -6.14
CA THR A 700 -20.86 -16.00 -5.22
C THR A 700 -21.93 -16.40 -4.20
N PRO A 701 -23.04 -17.10 -4.56
CA PRO A 701 -24.08 -17.47 -3.58
C PRO A 701 -23.59 -18.41 -2.48
N PHE A 702 -22.52 -19.17 -2.75
CA PHE A 702 -21.88 -20.04 -1.76
C PHE A 702 -20.94 -19.24 -0.84
N MET A 703 -20.27 -18.21 -1.36
CA MET A 703 -19.47 -17.28 -0.57
C MET A 703 -20.34 -16.43 0.37
N GLU A 704 -21.43 -15.84 -0.16
CA GLU A 704 -22.44 -15.10 0.61
C GLU A 704 -23.05 -15.96 1.72
N LYS A 705 -23.37 -17.24 1.44
CA LYS A 705 -23.87 -18.17 2.46
C LYS A 705 -22.86 -18.49 3.58
N LEU A 706 -21.55 -18.31 3.34
CA LEU A 706 -20.50 -18.37 4.37
C LEU A 706 -20.20 -16.98 5.00
N GLY A 707 -20.93 -15.93 4.61
CA GLY A 707 -20.79 -14.56 5.07
C GLY A 707 -19.70 -13.75 4.35
N PHE A 708 -19.06 -14.29 3.31
CA PHE A 708 -18.10 -13.58 2.46
C PHE A 708 -18.80 -12.71 1.41
N ASP A 709 -19.76 -11.92 1.87
CA ASP A 709 -20.40 -10.86 1.08
C ASP A 709 -19.36 -9.86 0.58
N ILE A 710 -19.60 -9.30 -0.61
CA ILE A 710 -18.87 -8.13 -1.08
C ILE A 710 -19.25 -6.95 -0.18
N VAL A 711 -18.27 -6.41 0.55
CA VAL A 711 -18.47 -5.30 1.50
C VAL A 711 -17.95 -3.96 0.97
N GLY A 712 -17.14 -3.94 -0.08
CA GLY A 712 -16.56 -2.71 -0.65
C GLY A 712 -15.42 -2.99 -1.62
N TYR A 713 -15.15 -2.02 -2.51
CA TYR A 713 -14.02 -2.05 -3.44
C TYR A 713 -12.96 -1.07 -2.94
N GLY A 714 -12.03 -1.55 -2.12
CA GLY A 714 -11.01 -0.73 -1.46
C GLY A 714 -10.18 -1.51 -0.45
N CYS A 715 -9.17 -0.86 0.13
CA CYS A 715 -8.14 -1.51 0.96
C CYS A 715 -8.69 -2.11 2.26
N MET A 716 -9.75 -1.53 2.84
CA MET A 716 -10.55 -2.11 3.94
C MET A 716 -9.69 -2.75 5.05
N THR A 717 -9.90 -4.04 5.37
CA THR A 717 -9.18 -4.74 6.44
C THR A 717 -7.65 -4.77 6.28
N CYS A 718 -7.11 -4.69 5.05
CA CYS A 718 -5.66 -4.70 4.81
C CYS A 718 -4.92 -3.46 5.36
N ILE A 719 -5.61 -2.32 5.45
CA ILE A 719 -5.06 -1.07 6.02
C ILE A 719 -5.53 -0.80 7.46
N GLY A 720 -6.36 -1.68 8.03
CA GLY A 720 -6.96 -1.51 9.36
C GLY A 720 -8.35 -0.86 9.36
N ASN A 721 -8.94 -0.61 8.19
CA ASN A 721 -10.34 -0.17 8.06
C ASN A 721 -11.32 -1.37 8.21
N SER A 722 -11.08 -2.24 9.19
CA SER A 722 -11.86 -3.46 9.46
C SER A 722 -13.23 -3.20 10.10
N GLY A 723 -13.52 -1.95 10.48
CA GLY A 723 -14.69 -1.56 11.26
C GLY A 723 -14.76 -2.23 12.64
N PRO A 724 -15.86 -2.04 13.40
CA PRO A 724 -16.03 -2.59 14.74
C PRO A 724 -16.29 -4.11 14.74
N LEU A 725 -15.92 -4.78 15.83
CA LEU A 725 -16.49 -6.08 16.21
C LEU A 725 -17.76 -5.85 17.06
N PRO A 726 -18.82 -6.67 16.92
CA PRO A 726 -20.02 -6.63 17.76
C PRO A 726 -19.70 -6.61 19.27
N ASP A 727 -20.42 -5.77 20.03
CA ASP A 727 -20.14 -5.51 21.45
C ASP A 727 -20.01 -6.77 22.32
N PRO A 728 -20.87 -7.80 22.23
CA PRO A 728 -20.72 -9.02 23.05
C PRO A 728 -19.44 -9.80 22.79
N ILE A 729 -18.86 -9.69 21.59
CA ILE A 729 -17.59 -10.31 21.20
C ILE A 729 -16.44 -9.46 21.78
N SER A 730 -16.53 -8.14 21.63
CA SER A 730 -15.55 -7.20 22.16
C SER A 730 -15.43 -7.29 23.68
N GLU A 731 -16.55 -7.28 24.40
CA GLU A 731 -16.62 -7.49 25.85
C GLU A 731 -16.03 -8.85 26.26
N ALA A 732 -16.30 -9.92 25.50
CA ALA A 732 -15.78 -11.26 25.81
C ALA A 732 -14.26 -11.36 25.62
N ILE A 733 -13.69 -10.72 24.60
CA ILE A 733 -12.23 -10.64 24.39
C ILE A 733 -11.56 -9.88 25.54
N GLU A 734 -12.06 -8.70 25.88
CA GLU A 734 -11.48 -7.84 26.91
C GLU A 734 -11.61 -8.46 28.31
N LYS A 735 -12.78 -9.00 28.66
CA LYS A 735 -13.05 -9.67 29.95
C LYS A 735 -12.19 -10.92 30.17
N GLY A 736 -11.84 -11.63 29.10
CA GLY A 736 -11.02 -12.83 29.17
C GLY A 736 -9.51 -12.61 29.02
N ASP A 737 -9.04 -11.41 28.68
CA ASP A 737 -7.67 -11.16 28.21
C ASP A 737 -7.28 -12.13 27.07
N LEU A 738 -8.22 -12.39 26.16
CA LEU A 738 -8.07 -13.43 25.14
C LEU A 738 -7.07 -13.03 24.06
N VAL A 739 -6.42 -14.04 23.47
CA VAL A 739 -5.62 -13.89 22.24
C VAL A 739 -6.44 -14.43 21.09
N THR A 740 -7.36 -13.61 20.58
CA THR A 740 -8.17 -13.93 19.39
C THR A 740 -7.46 -13.52 18.10
N CYS A 741 -7.88 -14.16 17.02
CA CYS A 741 -7.19 -14.15 15.73
C CYS A 741 -7.96 -13.39 14.65
N GLY A 742 -7.22 -12.59 13.87
CA GLY A 742 -7.61 -12.18 12.53
C GLY A 742 -6.89 -13.00 11.48
N VAL A 743 -7.60 -13.56 10.50
CA VAL A 743 -7.00 -14.25 9.34
C VAL A 743 -7.36 -13.49 8.07
N LEU A 744 -6.38 -13.14 7.25
CA LEU A 744 -6.61 -12.30 6.08
C LEU A 744 -5.67 -12.60 4.91
N SER A 745 -6.13 -12.36 3.68
CA SER A 745 -5.31 -12.41 2.46
C SER A 745 -4.52 -11.13 2.19
N GLY A 746 -4.10 -10.44 3.26
CA GLY A 746 -3.28 -9.23 3.19
C GLY A 746 -1.78 -9.51 3.06
N ASN A 747 -0.99 -8.44 3.16
CA ASN A 747 0.48 -8.46 3.17
C ASN A 747 1.10 -8.02 4.52
N ARG A 748 0.31 -7.44 5.44
CA ARG A 748 0.79 -6.92 6.74
C ARG A 748 -0.12 -7.34 7.89
N ASN A 749 0.49 -7.80 8.98
CA ASN A 749 -0.18 -8.39 10.15
C ASN A 749 0.36 -7.86 11.50
N PHE A 750 1.00 -6.68 11.50
CA PHE A 750 1.53 -6.05 12.71
C PHE A 750 0.47 -5.88 13.81
N GLU A 751 0.88 -6.01 15.08
CA GLU A 751 -0.06 -6.13 16.20
C GLU A 751 -1.01 -4.93 16.32
N GLY A 752 -2.31 -5.19 16.21
CA GLY A 752 -3.35 -4.16 16.24
C GLY A 752 -3.38 -3.19 15.05
N ARG A 753 -2.66 -3.49 13.95
CA ARG A 753 -2.89 -2.84 12.64
C ARG A 753 -4.21 -3.27 12.01
N ILE A 754 -4.58 -4.55 12.18
CA ILE A 754 -5.78 -5.13 11.55
C ILE A 754 -7.05 -4.71 12.28
N HIS A 755 -7.12 -4.98 13.59
CA HIS A 755 -8.18 -4.51 14.48
C HIS A 755 -7.59 -4.39 15.90
N PRO A 756 -8.02 -3.43 16.75
CA PRO A 756 -7.45 -3.25 18.09
C PRO A 756 -7.51 -4.51 18.97
N LEU A 757 -8.55 -5.32 18.81
CA LEU A 757 -8.80 -6.53 19.62
C LEU A 757 -8.18 -7.83 19.04
N THR A 758 -7.61 -7.84 17.84
CA THR A 758 -6.92 -9.04 17.31
C THR A 758 -5.43 -8.99 17.66
N ARG A 759 -5.05 -9.65 18.76
CA ARG A 759 -3.65 -9.75 19.22
C ARG A 759 -2.79 -10.65 18.35
N ALA A 760 -3.40 -11.64 17.70
CA ALA A 760 -2.76 -12.47 16.69
C ALA A 760 -3.37 -12.19 15.32
N ASN A 761 -2.52 -12.02 14.29
CA ASN A 761 -2.98 -11.81 12.91
C ASN A 761 -2.16 -12.67 11.95
N TYR A 762 -2.83 -13.41 11.08
CA TYR A 762 -2.21 -14.35 10.15
C TYR A 762 -2.51 -13.99 8.70
N LEU A 763 -1.45 -13.85 7.91
CA LEU A 763 -1.53 -13.76 6.47
C LEU A 763 -1.69 -15.16 5.90
N ALA A 764 -2.67 -15.37 5.03
CA ALA A 764 -3.00 -16.68 4.46
C ALA A 764 -3.62 -16.53 3.06
N SER A 765 -3.62 -17.59 2.25
CA SER A 765 -4.32 -17.57 0.96
C SER A 765 -5.84 -17.37 1.15
N PRO A 766 -6.58 -16.79 0.18
CA PRO A 766 -8.04 -16.72 0.22
C PRO A 766 -8.73 -18.06 0.53
N LEU A 767 -8.17 -19.19 0.11
CA LEU A 767 -8.63 -20.54 0.44
C LEU A 767 -8.47 -20.82 1.95
N LEU A 768 -7.30 -20.53 2.52
CA LEU A 768 -7.04 -20.69 3.95
C LEU A 768 -7.87 -19.71 4.81
N VAL A 769 -8.19 -18.51 4.32
CA VAL A 769 -9.14 -17.59 4.99
C VAL A 769 -10.52 -18.25 5.15
N VAL A 770 -11.03 -18.93 4.09
CA VAL A 770 -12.27 -19.71 4.17
C VAL A 770 -12.13 -20.89 5.12
N ALA A 771 -11.03 -21.66 5.05
CA ALA A 771 -10.79 -22.81 5.91
C ALA A 771 -10.76 -22.44 7.42
N TYR A 772 -10.06 -21.37 7.78
CA TYR A 772 -10.01 -20.88 9.17
C TYR A 772 -11.32 -20.21 9.62
N ALA A 773 -12.13 -19.66 8.72
CA ALA A 773 -13.49 -19.21 9.04
C ALA A 773 -14.44 -20.38 9.35
N LEU A 774 -14.34 -21.48 8.60
CA LEU A 774 -15.12 -22.70 8.83
C LEU A 774 -14.76 -23.37 10.16
N ALA A 775 -13.46 -23.56 10.46
CA ALA A 775 -13.01 -24.05 11.77
C ALA A 775 -13.32 -23.06 12.91
N GLY A 776 -13.23 -21.76 12.61
CA GLY A 776 -13.41 -20.66 13.56
C GLY A 776 -12.32 -20.57 14.64
N THR A 777 -11.17 -21.24 14.45
CA THR A 777 -9.98 -21.19 15.32
C THR A 777 -8.73 -21.46 14.50
N VAL A 778 -7.59 -20.87 14.87
CA VAL A 778 -6.28 -21.21 14.28
C VAL A 778 -5.61 -22.41 14.95
N SER A 779 -6.08 -22.80 16.14
CA SER A 779 -5.55 -23.94 16.90
C SER A 779 -6.16 -25.26 16.43
N ILE A 780 -6.05 -25.56 15.13
CA ILE A 780 -6.58 -26.76 14.49
C ILE A 780 -5.50 -27.47 13.65
N ASP A 781 -5.47 -28.79 13.74
CA ASP A 781 -4.74 -29.68 12.84
C ASP A 781 -5.71 -30.20 11.76
N PHE A 782 -5.63 -29.68 10.53
CA PHE A 782 -6.58 -30.01 9.45
C PHE A 782 -6.44 -31.43 8.88
N GLU A 783 -5.37 -32.17 9.21
CA GLU A 783 -5.22 -33.58 8.81
C GLU A 783 -5.98 -34.50 9.78
N LYS A 784 -5.95 -34.16 11.07
CA LYS A 784 -6.46 -35.00 12.16
C LYS A 784 -7.83 -34.56 12.68
N THR A 785 -8.23 -33.31 12.40
CA THR A 785 -9.47 -32.70 12.88
C THR A 785 -10.40 -32.38 11.71
N PRO A 786 -11.66 -32.86 11.70
CA PRO A 786 -12.64 -32.43 10.72
C PRO A 786 -13.08 -30.98 10.97
N LEU A 787 -13.50 -30.29 9.91
CA LEU A 787 -14.12 -28.96 9.96
C LEU A 787 -15.55 -29.01 10.53
N GLY A 788 -16.21 -30.17 10.44
CA GLY A 788 -17.56 -30.42 10.91
C GLY A 788 -18.07 -31.77 10.41
N GLU A 789 -19.35 -32.04 10.66
CA GLU A 789 -20.06 -33.22 10.13
C GLU A 789 -20.95 -32.81 8.95
N GLY A 790 -21.00 -33.65 7.92
CA GLY A 790 -21.88 -33.46 6.78
C GLY A 790 -23.34 -33.85 7.06
N PRO A 791 -24.28 -33.59 6.12
CA PRO A 791 -25.69 -33.95 6.28
C PRO A 791 -25.97 -35.45 6.43
N ASP A 792 -24.98 -36.30 6.15
CA ASP A 792 -25.01 -37.76 6.30
C ASP A 792 -24.27 -38.25 7.57
N GLY A 793 -23.88 -37.34 8.47
CA GLY A 793 -23.17 -37.62 9.71
C GLY A 793 -21.69 -38.00 9.53
N LYS A 794 -21.10 -37.85 8.34
CA LYS A 794 -19.67 -38.14 8.14
C LYS A 794 -18.80 -36.93 8.48
N PRO A 795 -17.61 -37.13 9.08
CA PRO A 795 -16.65 -36.05 9.27
C PRO A 795 -16.13 -35.52 7.94
N VAL A 796 -16.05 -34.20 7.79
CA VAL A 796 -15.55 -33.51 6.59
C VAL A 796 -14.23 -32.80 6.92
N PHE A 797 -13.14 -33.20 6.27
CA PHE A 797 -11.81 -32.63 6.44
C PHE A 797 -11.52 -31.55 5.38
N LEU A 798 -10.48 -30.74 5.60
CA LEU A 798 -10.10 -29.67 4.65
C LEU A 798 -9.79 -30.23 3.25
N ARG A 799 -9.07 -31.35 3.17
CA ARG A 799 -8.78 -32.07 1.91
C ARG A 799 -10.03 -32.49 1.14
N ASP A 800 -11.17 -32.64 1.83
CA ASP A 800 -12.42 -33.10 1.22
C ASP A 800 -13.20 -31.94 0.56
N ILE A 801 -12.78 -30.68 0.77
CA ILE A 801 -13.37 -29.48 0.17
C ILE A 801 -12.37 -28.64 -0.65
N TRP A 802 -11.07 -28.91 -0.55
CA TRP A 802 -10.02 -28.18 -1.28
C TRP A 802 -10.11 -28.45 -2.80
N PRO A 803 -10.27 -27.41 -3.65
CA PRO A 803 -10.29 -27.59 -5.11
C PRO A 803 -8.88 -27.83 -5.67
N ILE A 804 -8.75 -28.76 -6.61
CA ILE A 804 -7.46 -29.01 -7.28
C ILE A 804 -7.17 -27.94 -8.34
N ARG A 805 -5.87 -27.73 -8.65
CA ARG A 805 -5.39 -26.64 -9.51
C ARG A 805 -6.03 -26.65 -10.90
N GLU A 806 -6.32 -27.83 -11.45
CA GLU A 806 -6.95 -28.05 -12.75
C GLU A 806 -8.39 -27.51 -12.77
N GLN A 807 -9.17 -27.77 -11.72
CA GLN A 807 -10.55 -27.27 -11.59
C GLN A 807 -10.60 -25.74 -11.53
N ILE A 808 -9.63 -25.13 -10.87
CA ILE A 808 -9.47 -23.67 -10.82
C ILE A 808 -9.18 -23.14 -12.23
N GLN A 809 -8.16 -23.69 -12.90
CA GLN A 809 -7.75 -23.25 -14.23
C GLN A 809 -8.83 -23.40 -15.29
N ASP A 810 -9.65 -24.47 -15.26
CA ASP A 810 -10.72 -24.68 -16.24
C ASP A 810 -11.93 -23.76 -16.02
N VAL A 811 -12.16 -23.31 -14.78
CA VAL A 811 -13.09 -22.19 -14.53
C VAL A 811 -12.47 -20.88 -15.01
N GLU A 812 -11.20 -20.62 -14.69
CA GLU A 812 -10.49 -19.38 -15.03
C GLU A 812 -10.47 -19.11 -16.55
N LYS A 813 -10.06 -20.10 -17.35
CA LYS A 813 -10.08 -20.06 -18.84
C LYS A 813 -11.47 -19.76 -19.41
N ARG A 814 -12.54 -20.14 -18.70
CA ARG A 814 -13.94 -20.00 -19.15
C ARG A 814 -14.53 -18.62 -18.82
N VAL A 815 -14.14 -17.99 -17.72
CA VAL A 815 -14.80 -16.77 -17.22
C VAL A 815 -13.98 -15.49 -17.40
N ILE A 816 -12.67 -15.58 -17.59
CA ILE A 816 -11.78 -14.40 -17.67
C ILE A 816 -11.46 -14.06 -19.12
N VAL A 817 -12.31 -13.19 -19.69
CA VAL A 817 -12.29 -12.79 -21.11
C VAL A 817 -12.14 -11.28 -21.28
N PRO A 818 -11.54 -10.78 -22.38
CA PRO A 818 -11.31 -9.33 -22.60
C PRO A 818 -12.56 -8.45 -22.50
N ALA A 819 -13.72 -8.99 -22.89
CA ALA A 819 -15.01 -8.29 -22.82
C ALA A 819 -15.40 -7.89 -21.38
N LEU A 820 -14.91 -8.62 -20.35
CA LEU A 820 -15.10 -8.26 -18.94
C LEU A 820 -14.32 -6.99 -18.59
N TYR A 821 -13.02 -6.97 -18.86
CA TYR A 821 -12.17 -5.81 -18.56
C TYR A 821 -12.70 -4.56 -19.27
N ASN A 822 -13.08 -4.66 -20.54
CA ASN A 822 -13.68 -3.56 -21.29
C ASN A 822 -15.01 -3.06 -20.68
N LYS A 823 -15.83 -3.95 -20.13
CA LYS A 823 -17.10 -3.61 -19.46
C LYS A 823 -16.91 -2.91 -18.10
N VAL A 824 -15.89 -3.30 -17.33
CA VAL A 824 -15.59 -2.69 -16.01
C VAL A 824 -14.83 -1.38 -16.20
N TYR A 825 -13.77 -1.37 -17.02
CA TYR A 825 -12.88 -0.23 -17.16
C TYR A 825 -13.36 0.83 -18.15
N GLY A 826 -14.26 0.50 -19.09
CA GLY A 826 -14.85 1.46 -20.02
C GLY A 826 -15.69 2.58 -19.36
N SER A 827 -15.99 2.48 -18.06
CA SER A 827 -16.71 3.50 -17.28
C SER A 827 -15.97 3.98 -16.03
N ILE A 828 -14.74 3.51 -15.78
CA ILE A 828 -14.07 3.72 -14.48
C ILE A 828 -13.87 5.19 -14.13
N THR A 829 -13.51 6.03 -15.11
CA THR A 829 -13.29 7.47 -14.94
C THR A 829 -14.58 8.28 -14.93
N ALA A 830 -15.72 7.70 -15.36
CA ALA A 830 -17.02 8.37 -15.34
C ALA A 830 -17.62 8.43 -13.94
N GLY A 831 -17.27 7.49 -13.04
CA GLY A 831 -17.70 7.48 -11.65
C GLY A 831 -19.19 7.26 -11.42
N ASN A 832 -19.58 7.23 -10.14
CA ASN A 832 -20.97 7.07 -9.73
C ASN A 832 -21.72 8.42 -9.62
N GLU A 833 -23.05 8.37 -9.53
CA GLU A 833 -23.90 9.57 -9.45
C GLU A 833 -23.52 10.48 -8.27
N LYS A 834 -23.16 9.91 -7.11
CA LYS A 834 -22.72 10.68 -5.94
C LYS A 834 -21.44 11.46 -6.23
N TRP A 835 -20.41 10.82 -6.78
CA TRP A 835 -19.18 11.49 -7.20
C TRP A 835 -19.46 12.59 -8.22
N ASN A 836 -20.30 12.33 -9.21
CA ASN A 836 -20.64 13.31 -10.24
C ASN A 836 -21.42 14.50 -9.69
N SER A 837 -22.30 14.29 -8.71
CA SER A 837 -23.05 15.36 -8.02
C SER A 837 -22.19 16.33 -7.19
N LEU A 838 -20.94 15.96 -6.85
CA LEU A 838 -20.04 16.82 -6.06
C LEU A 838 -19.71 18.13 -6.80
N ALA A 839 -20.26 19.24 -6.30
CA ALA A 839 -19.93 20.58 -6.75
C ALA A 839 -18.55 21.00 -6.23
N VAL A 840 -17.70 21.50 -7.14
CA VAL A 840 -16.33 21.95 -6.85
C VAL A 840 -16.05 23.28 -7.54
N PRO A 841 -15.24 24.18 -6.94
CA PRO A 841 -14.91 25.47 -7.54
C PRO A 841 -14.06 25.32 -8.80
N SER A 842 -14.08 26.35 -9.66
CA SER A 842 -13.26 26.47 -10.87
C SER A 842 -11.99 27.32 -10.67
N SER A 843 -11.66 27.70 -9.43
CA SER A 843 -10.50 28.54 -9.12
C SER A 843 -9.18 27.74 -9.16
N GLN A 844 -8.14 28.31 -9.77
CA GLN A 844 -6.80 27.70 -9.80
C GLN A 844 -6.07 27.69 -8.45
N LEU A 845 -6.50 28.55 -7.52
CA LEU A 845 -6.10 28.53 -6.11
C LEU A 845 -7.22 27.90 -5.30
N TYR A 846 -6.88 27.20 -4.22
CA TYR A 846 -7.87 26.55 -3.38
C TYR A 846 -8.52 27.57 -2.42
N PRO A 847 -9.86 27.67 -2.34
CA PRO A 847 -10.52 28.52 -1.37
C PRO A 847 -10.54 27.84 0.01
N TRP A 848 -9.47 27.98 0.77
CA TRP A 848 -9.32 27.39 2.11
C TRP A 848 -10.45 27.79 3.06
N ASP A 849 -11.14 26.79 3.64
CA ASP A 849 -12.17 26.99 4.66
C ASP A 849 -11.55 26.92 6.07
N ILE A 850 -11.58 28.04 6.80
CA ILE A 850 -11.04 28.17 8.17
C ILE A 850 -11.83 27.32 9.19
N SER A 851 -13.07 26.94 8.86
CA SER A 851 -13.90 26.04 9.67
C SER A 851 -13.61 24.55 9.42
N SER A 852 -12.85 24.22 8.36
CA SER A 852 -12.54 22.84 8.00
C SER A 852 -11.82 22.08 9.12
N THR A 853 -12.13 20.79 9.21
CA THR A 853 -11.38 19.80 10.00
C THR A 853 -10.72 18.72 9.14
N TYR A 854 -10.75 18.85 7.81
CA TYR A 854 -10.16 17.89 6.87
C TYR A 854 -9.08 18.48 5.97
N ILE A 855 -9.24 19.74 5.51
CA ILE A 855 -8.37 20.43 4.55
C ILE A 855 -7.99 21.81 5.11
N LYS A 856 -6.72 22.00 5.48
CA LYS A 856 -6.17 23.24 6.03
C LYS A 856 -4.88 23.60 5.29
N SER A 857 -4.62 24.90 5.12
CA SER A 857 -3.34 25.37 4.59
C SER A 857 -2.21 25.07 5.60
N PRO A 858 -1.17 24.30 5.21
CA PRO A 858 -0.10 23.90 6.10
C PRO A 858 0.95 25.03 6.24
N PRO A 859 1.53 25.23 7.43
CA PRO A 859 2.42 26.38 7.71
C PRO A 859 3.83 26.25 7.12
N PHE A 860 4.09 25.26 6.25
CA PHE A 860 5.42 24.93 5.73
C PHE A 860 6.10 26.11 5.01
N PHE A 861 5.30 26.98 4.37
CA PHE A 861 5.81 28.05 3.51
C PHE A 861 5.53 29.47 4.03
N ASP A 862 4.91 29.64 5.20
CA ASP A 862 4.37 30.94 5.66
C ASP A 862 5.42 32.05 5.67
N ASN A 863 6.57 31.75 6.27
CA ASN A 863 7.72 32.65 6.40
C ASN A 863 8.81 32.43 5.33
N MET A 864 8.44 31.85 4.17
CA MET A 864 9.41 31.53 3.11
C MET A 864 9.91 32.78 2.38
N THR A 865 11.22 32.85 2.18
CA THR A 865 11.94 33.87 1.39
C THR A 865 12.38 33.32 0.03
N LYS A 866 12.61 34.22 -0.94
CA LYS A 866 13.23 33.87 -2.24
C LYS A 866 14.61 33.26 -2.04
N ASP A 867 15.44 33.91 -1.22
CA ASP A 867 16.75 33.38 -0.84
C ASP A 867 16.62 32.15 0.07
N ALA A 868 17.59 31.25 0.00
CA ALA A 868 17.66 30.07 0.86
C ALA A 868 18.10 30.45 2.29
N PRO A 869 17.52 29.86 3.35
CA PRO A 869 17.85 30.21 4.73
C PRO A 869 19.22 29.67 5.18
N GLY A 870 19.81 28.74 4.44
CA GLY A 870 21.03 28.03 4.83
C GLY A 870 20.82 27.10 6.03
N PHE A 871 21.94 26.55 6.53
CA PHE A 871 21.94 25.63 7.66
C PHE A 871 21.70 26.34 9.00
N ARG A 872 21.04 25.63 9.92
CA ARG A 872 20.89 26.02 11.33
C ARG A 872 21.63 25.01 12.20
N GLN A 873 22.38 25.49 13.20
CA GLN A 873 22.98 24.61 14.21
C GLN A 873 21.88 24.02 15.10
N VAL A 874 22.17 22.87 15.70
CA VAL A 874 21.36 22.33 16.82
C VAL A 874 22.12 22.60 18.11
N GLU A 875 21.52 23.37 19.01
CA GLU A 875 22.19 23.85 20.23
C GLU A 875 21.32 23.56 21.46
N ASN A 876 21.90 22.89 22.45
CA ASN A 876 21.32 22.56 23.76
C ASN A 876 19.95 21.87 23.69
N ALA A 877 19.69 21.11 22.62
CA ALA A 877 18.40 20.50 22.34
C ALA A 877 18.10 19.32 23.27
N TYR A 878 16.86 19.15 23.71
CA TYR A 878 16.45 17.99 24.50
C TYR A 878 16.03 16.82 23.62
N ALA A 879 16.16 15.58 24.10
CA ALA A 879 15.48 14.47 23.45
C ALA A 879 13.97 14.53 23.76
N LEU A 880 13.13 14.74 22.74
CA LEU A 880 11.68 14.60 22.85
C LEU A 880 11.29 13.14 23.11
N LEU A 881 12.06 12.20 22.56
CA LEU A 881 11.87 10.75 22.64
C LEU A 881 13.22 10.03 22.69
N ASN A 882 13.30 8.93 23.42
CA ASN A 882 14.40 7.96 23.36
C ASN A 882 13.79 6.57 23.09
N LEU A 883 13.98 6.05 21.88
CA LEU A 883 13.23 4.90 21.35
C LEU A 883 14.11 3.64 21.20
N GLY A 884 13.47 2.50 20.97
CA GLY A 884 14.13 1.22 20.68
C GLY A 884 14.30 0.93 19.18
N ASP A 885 14.46 -0.36 18.85
CA ASP A 885 14.55 -0.89 17.49
C ASP A 885 13.18 -0.96 16.77
N SER A 886 13.23 -1.03 15.43
CA SER A 886 12.12 -1.28 14.50
C SER A 886 10.88 -0.40 14.75
N VAL A 887 11.12 0.88 15.06
CA VAL A 887 10.06 1.90 15.23
C VAL A 887 9.40 2.17 13.87
N THR A 888 8.30 1.48 13.61
CA THR A 888 7.62 1.61 12.31
C THR A 888 6.95 2.98 12.12
N THR A 889 6.69 3.36 10.87
CA THR A 889 5.90 4.56 10.52
C THR A 889 4.49 4.56 11.10
N ASP A 890 3.93 3.39 11.45
CA ASP A 890 2.64 3.28 12.16
C ASP A 890 2.75 3.74 13.63
N HIS A 891 3.95 3.72 14.24
CA HIS A 891 4.21 4.34 15.56
C HIS A 891 4.42 5.86 15.43
N ILE A 892 5.17 6.31 14.42
CA ILE A 892 5.50 7.73 14.19
C ILE A 892 4.25 8.51 13.74
N SER A 893 3.51 7.97 12.77
CA SER A 893 2.31 8.58 12.18
C SER A 893 1.22 7.50 12.02
N PRO A 894 0.47 7.17 13.09
CA PRO A 894 -0.68 6.26 13.01
C PRO A 894 -1.70 6.73 11.96
N ALA A 895 -2.42 5.78 11.35
CA ALA A 895 -3.46 6.06 10.34
C ALA A 895 -4.88 5.62 10.75
N GLY A 896 -5.02 4.78 11.78
CA GLY A 896 -6.30 4.26 12.26
C GLY A 896 -7.12 5.25 13.10
N SER A 897 -8.06 4.72 13.88
CA SER A 897 -9.00 5.51 14.71
C SER A 897 -8.31 6.40 15.74
N ILE A 898 -8.85 7.60 15.96
CA ILE A 898 -8.33 8.58 16.91
C ILE A 898 -8.76 8.22 18.34
N ALA A 899 -7.79 7.95 19.23
CA ALA A 899 -8.05 7.56 20.61
C ALA A 899 -8.71 8.70 21.41
N ARG A 900 -9.79 8.41 22.16
CA ARG A 900 -10.66 9.41 22.80
C ARG A 900 -9.97 10.36 23.80
N THR A 901 -8.83 9.96 24.37
CA THR A 901 -8.04 10.75 25.32
C THR A 901 -6.95 11.61 24.68
N SER A 902 -6.61 11.35 23.40
CA SER A 902 -5.45 11.92 22.70
C SER A 902 -5.52 13.44 22.48
N PRO A 903 -4.40 14.12 22.22
CA PRO A 903 -4.38 15.54 21.86
C PRO A 903 -5.26 15.86 20.64
N ALA A 904 -5.31 14.96 19.66
CA ALA A 904 -6.16 15.09 18.47
C ALA A 904 -7.66 14.99 18.82
N ALA A 905 -8.06 14.08 19.71
CA ALA A 905 -9.43 14.01 20.20
C ALA A 905 -9.83 15.27 20.99
N ARG A 906 -8.93 15.82 21.82
CA ARG A 906 -9.16 17.09 22.53
C ARG A 906 -9.37 18.25 21.55
N TYR A 907 -8.56 18.33 20.49
CA TYR A 907 -8.71 19.33 19.43
C TYR A 907 -10.04 19.18 18.66
N LEU A 908 -10.37 17.97 18.19
CA LEU A 908 -11.63 17.69 17.47
C LEU A 908 -12.87 18.00 18.32
N ALA A 909 -12.84 17.66 19.62
CA ALA A 909 -13.90 18.02 20.56
C ALA A 909 -14.02 19.55 20.75
N SER A 910 -12.91 20.29 20.76
CA SER A 910 -12.94 21.77 20.80
C SER A 910 -13.56 22.41 19.54
N LYS A 911 -13.58 21.68 18.41
CA LYS A 911 -14.28 22.04 17.17
C LYS A 911 -15.73 21.53 17.13
N GLY A 912 -16.25 20.96 18.22
CA GLY A 912 -17.63 20.49 18.36
C GLY A 912 -17.92 19.08 17.81
N LEU A 913 -16.91 18.33 17.38
CA LEU A 913 -17.08 16.96 16.87
C LEU A 913 -17.19 15.94 18.01
N THR A 914 -18.01 14.91 17.84
CA THR A 914 -18.12 13.80 18.80
C THR A 914 -17.24 12.61 18.37
N PRO A 915 -16.95 11.62 19.24
CA PRO A 915 -16.03 10.52 18.90
C PRO A 915 -16.39 9.68 17.68
N LYS A 916 -17.66 9.65 17.25
CA LYS A 916 -18.08 8.99 15.99
C LYS A 916 -17.66 9.79 14.74
N ASP A 917 -17.54 11.11 14.88
CA ASP A 917 -17.27 12.07 13.80
C ASP A 917 -15.76 12.32 13.63
N PHE A 918 -14.92 11.81 14.55
CA PHE A 918 -13.47 11.98 14.50
C PHE A 918 -12.85 11.39 13.22
N ASN A 919 -13.41 10.30 12.69
CA ASN A 919 -12.85 9.52 11.59
C ASN A 919 -11.44 8.96 11.95
N SER A 920 -10.68 8.47 10.97
CA SER A 920 -9.31 7.98 11.16
C SER A 920 -8.26 9.09 10.97
N TYR A 921 -7.07 8.92 11.55
CA TYR A 921 -5.94 9.82 11.27
C TYR A 921 -5.60 9.87 9.77
N GLY A 922 -5.72 8.74 9.05
CA GLY A 922 -5.52 8.69 7.60
C GLY A 922 -6.44 9.62 6.82
N ALA A 923 -7.71 9.72 7.21
CA ALA A 923 -8.66 10.66 6.61
C ALA A 923 -8.36 12.13 6.93
N ARG A 924 -7.68 12.41 8.06
CA ARG A 924 -7.37 13.79 8.53
C ARG A 924 -6.06 14.37 8.00
N ARG A 925 -5.38 13.68 7.07
CA ARG A 925 -4.05 14.07 6.54
C ARG A 925 -3.96 15.38 5.76
N GLY A 926 -5.09 15.97 5.36
CA GLY A 926 -5.12 17.33 4.81
C GLY A 926 -5.13 18.43 5.88
N ASN A 927 -5.07 18.08 7.17
CA ASN A 927 -5.17 19.00 8.30
C ASN A 927 -3.99 18.81 9.28
N ASP A 928 -3.02 19.72 9.19
CA ASP A 928 -1.76 19.66 9.93
C ASP A 928 -1.93 19.75 11.46
N ASP A 929 -2.93 20.52 11.93
CA ASP A 929 -3.28 20.60 13.36
C ASP A 929 -3.61 19.22 13.95
N ILE A 930 -4.33 18.37 13.20
CA ILE A 930 -4.70 17.02 13.66
C ILE A 930 -3.51 16.06 13.54
N MET A 931 -2.73 16.16 12.46
CA MET A 931 -1.63 15.23 12.21
C MET A 931 -0.42 15.48 13.12
N ALA A 932 -0.07 16.74 13.43
CA ALA A 932 0.93 17.05 14.45
C ALA A 932 0.53 16.50 15.82
N ARG A 933 -0.77 16.57 16.16
CA ARG A 933 -1.37 16.00 17.38
C ARG A 933 -1.52 14.46 17.36
N GLY A 934 -1.46 13.85 16.18
CA GLY A 934 -1.40 12.40 15.96
C GLY A 934 0.02 11.83 15.90
N THR A 935 1.03 12.69 15.75
CA THR A 935 2.43 12.26 15.62
C THR A 935 2.94 11.73 16.95
N PHE A 936 3.49 10.51 16.92
CA PHE A 936 3.80 9.66 18.07
C PHE A 936 2.61 9.30 18.97
N ALA A 937 1.36 9.50 18.52
CA ALA A 937 0.16 9.20 19.30
C ALA A 937 -0.25 7.70 19.29
N ASN A 938 0.66 6.79 18.94
CA ASN A 938 0.37 5.35 18.92
C ASN A 938 0.41 4.75 20.33
N ILE A 939 -0.66 4.05 20.73
CA ILE A 939 -0.80 3.42 22.05
C ILE A 939 0.22 2.31 22.37
N ARG A 940 0.95 1.79 21.37
CA ARG A 940 2.03 0.80 21.53
C ARG A 940 3.43 1.40 21.51
N LEU A 941 3.59 2.73 21.40
CA LEU A 941 4.91 3.37 21.38
C LEU A 941 5.71 3.01 22.64
N VAL A 942 6.95 2.56 22.47
CA VAL A 942 7.89 2.27 23.56
C VAL A 942 8.94 3.36 23.62
N ASN A 943 8.79 4.27 24.58
CA ASN A 943 9.70 5.38 24.84
C ASN A 943 10.40 5.19 26.19
N LYS A 944 11.74 5.13 26.17
CA LYS A 944 12.61 4.95 27.35
C LYS A 944 12.54 6.17 28.31
N LEU A 945 12.00 7.31 27.87
CA LEU A 945 11.73 8.47 28.73
C LEU A 945 10.38 8.39 29.47
N ALA A 946 9.49 7.45 29.13
CA ALA A 946 8.17 7.30 29.76
C ALA A 946 8.14 6.11 30.75
N SER A 947 7.23 6.13 31.72
CA SER A 947 7.11 5.07 32.73
C SER A 947 6.52 3.76 32.20
N LYS A 948 5.80 3.81 31.06
CA LYS A 948 5.10 2.69 30.42
C LYS A 948 5.05 2.89 28.90
N SER A 949 4.79 1.82 28.16
CA SER A 949 4.42 1.90 26.74
C SER A 949 3.13 2.71 26.56
N GLY A 950 3.14 3.67 25.64
CA GLY A 950 2.03 4.58 25.38
C GLY A 950 2.48 5.83 24.61
N PRO A 951 1.54 6.71 24.23
CA PRO A 951 1.77 7.87 23.36
C PRO A 951 2.37 9.07 24.13
N LYS A 952 3.38 8.81 24.96
CA LYS A 952 3.85 9.71 26.02
C LYS A 952 5.36 9.94 26.03
N THR A 953 5.77 11.04 26.67
CA THR A 953 7.16 11.33 27.02
C THR A 953 7.26 12.14 28.31
N THR A 954 8.47 12.25 28.85
CA THR A 954 8.76 13.13 30.00
C THR A 954 9.33 14.46 29.51
N HIS A 955 8.74 15.58 29.94
CA HIS A 955 9.31 16.90 29.74
C HIS A 955 10.51 17.08 30.68
N VAL A 956 11.74 16.97 30.15
CA VAL A 956 12.97 16.84 30.94
C VAL A 956 13.19 18.00 31.93
N PRO A 957 12.94 19.29 31.59
CA PRO A 957 13.13 20.41 32.53
C PRO A 957 12.25 20.37 33.80
N SER A 958 11.10 19.69 33.76
CA SER A 958 10.14 19.65 34.90
C SER A 958 9.87 18.25 35.45
N GLY A 959 10.19 17.20 34.71
CA GLY A 959 9.91 15.80 35.08
C GLY A 959 8.47 15.35 34.85
N ASP A 960 7.62 16.17 34.21
CA ASP A 960 6.21 15.86 33.95
C ASP A 960 6.04 14.84 32.80
N GLU A 961 5.27 13.77 33.02
CA GLU A 961 4.96 12.77 31.98
C GLU A 961 3.62 13.05 31.27
N MET A 962 3.67 13.50 30.01
CA MET A 962 2.53 13.98 29.21
C MET A 962 2.49 13.35 27.80
N ASP A 963 1.44 13.63 27.02
CA ASP A 963 1.36 13.16 25.63
C ASP A 963 2.45 13.85 24.79
N VAL A 964 3.03 13.15 23.80
CA VAL A 964 4.23 13.65 23.06
C VAL A 964 4.02 15.03 22.42
N PHE A 965 2.83 15.29 21.89
CA PHE A 965 2.49 16.60 21.32
C PHE A 965 2.46 17.73 22.37
N ASP A 966 1.93 17.47 23.57
CA ASP A 966 1.87 18.48 24.62
C ASP A 966 3.29 18.85 25.09
N ALA A 967 4.19 17.85 25.16
CA ALA A 967 5.61 18.07 25.47
C ALA A 967 6.32 18.87 24.37
N ALA A 968 6.04 18.57 23.09
CA ALA A 968 6.62 19.27 21.95
C ALA A 968 6.19 20.75 21.91
N GLU A 969 4.90 21.05 22.08
CA GLU A 969 4.41 22.42 22.17
C GLU A 969 4.96 23.14 23.41
N ARG A 970 5.13 22.44 24.53
CA ARG A 970 5.77 23.00 25.73
C ARG A 970 7.21 23.42 25.47
N TYR A 971 8.09 22.52 25.00
CA TYR A 971 9.47 22.85 24.65
C TYR A 971 9.54 24.05 23.69
N LYS A 972 8.68 24.06 22.65
CA LYS A 972 8.55 25.14 21.67
C LYS A 972 8.09 26.47 22.29
N SER A 973 7.25 26.46 23.32
CA SER A 973 6.87 27.66 24.09
C SER A 973 7.96 28.14 25.05
N GLU A 974 8.88 27.26 25.44
CA GLU A 974 10.05 27.55 26.26
C GLU A 974 11.30 27.88 25.40
N ASP A 975 11.12 28.06 24.08
CA ASP A 975 12.14 28.25 23.02
C ASP A 975 13.24 27.16 22.98
N ASN A 976 12.93 25.98 23.52
CA ASN A 976 13.84 24.84 23.58
C ASN A 976 13.80 24.03 22.28
N GLN A 977 14.97 23.78 21.69
CA GLN A 977 15.11 22.87 20.55
C GLN A 977 14.93 21.40 20.99
N VAL A 978 14.50 20.53 20.08
CA VAL A 978 14.36 19.08 20.35
C VAL A 978 14.90 18.17 19.25
N ILE A 979 15.36 16.98 19.66
CA ILE A 979 15.80 15.87 18.80
C ILE A 979 15.09 14.56 19.20
N ILE A 980 15.34 13.49 18.44
CA ILE A 980 14.90 12.12 18.76
C ILE A 980 16.11 11.18 18.80
N LEU A 981 16.16 10.28 19.78
CA LEU A 981 17.08 9.15 19.78
C LEU A 981 16.32 7.85 19.44
N ALA A 982 16.91 6.96 18.64
CA ALA A 982 16.31 5.68 18.25
C ALA A 982 17.36 4.56 18.07
N GLY A 983 16.91 3.31 18.03
CA GLY A 983 17.71 2.14 17.68
C GLY A 983 17.77 1.91 16.16
N LYS A 984 17.68 0.64 15.76
CA LYS A 984 17.77 0.15 14.37
C LYS A 984 16.44 0.26 13.63
N GLU A 985 16.49 0.25 12.30
CA GLU A 985 15.32 0.23 11.41
C GLU A 985 14.27 1.32 11.69
N TYR A 986 14.73 2.51 12.11
CA TYR A 986 13.87 3.63 12.43
C TYR A 986 13.10 4.09 11.18
N GLY A 987 11.78 4.17 11.30
CA GLY A 987 10.87 4.55 10.21
C GLY A 987 10.43 3.40 9.29
N SER A 988 10.59 2.15 9.68
CA SER A 988 10.20 0.99 8.87
C SER A 988 8.70 0.95 8.50
N GLY A 989 8.35 0.48 7.30
CA GLY A 989 6.97 0.08 6.96
C GLY A 989 6.29 0.81 5.80
N SER A 990 5.55 1.89 6.08
CA SER A 990 4.63 2.54 5.12
C SER A 990 5.16 3.91 4.72
N SER A 991 5.12 4.27 3.44
CA SER A 991 5.79 5.45 2.85
C SER A 991 5.15 6.81 3.18
N ARG A 992 4.76 7.02 4.45
CA ARG A 992 3.97 8.15 4.93
C ARG A 992 4.86 9.38 5.14
N ASP A 993 4.66 10.38 4.31
CA ASP A 993 5.18 11.74 4.44
C ASP A 993 4.94 12.35 5.84
N TRP A 994 3.78 12.07 6.43
CA TRP A 994 3.42 12.50 7.79
C TRP A 994 4.33 11.95 8.89
N ALA A 995 5.10 10.89 8.64
CA ALA A 995 6.17 10.47 9.56
C ALA A 995 7.36 11.45 9.61
N ALA A 996 7.49 12.39 8.66
CA ALA A 996 8.47 13.48 8.69
C ALA A 996 7.81 14.87 8.86
N LYS A 997 6.68 15.15 8.18
CA LYS A 997 5.90 16.39 8.37
C LYS A 997 5.45 16.55 9.84
N GLY A 998 5.10 15.44 10.50
CA GLY A 998 4.72 15.40 11.91
C GLY A 998 5.83 15.87 12.87
N PRO A 999 6.99 15.19 12.92
CA PRO A 999 8.13 15.60 13.75
C PRO A 999 8.62 17.02 13.47
N PHE A 1000 8.60 17.46 12.20
CA PHE A 1000 8.91 18.82 11.80
C PHE A 1000 8.00 19.85 12.49
N LEU A 1001 6.67 19.63 12.50
CA LEU A 1001 5.71 20.52 13.18
C LEU A 1001 5.80 20.44 14.72
N GLN A 1002 6.24 19.30 15.26
CA GLN A 1002 6.63 19.13 16.67
C GLN A 1002 7.99 19.76 17.01
N GLY A 1003 8.61 20.50 16.09
CA GLY A 1003 9.82 21.30 16.36
C GLY A 1003 11.14 20.52 16.33
N VAL A 1004 11.11 19.24 15.95
CA VAL A 1004 12.31 18.41 15.83
C VAL A 1004 13.31 19.03 14.85
N ARG A 1005 14.60 18.91 15.16
CA ARG A 1005 15.71 19.38 14.30
C ARG A 1005 16.54 18.24 13.73
N ALA A 1006 16.83 17.23 14.55
CA ALA A 1006 17.59 16.06 14.16
C ALA A 1006 17.00 14.77 14.76
N VAL A 1007 17.31 13.64 14.13
CA VAL A 1007 17.11 12.30 14.68
C VAL A 1007 18.49 11.64 14.74
N ILE A 1008 18.80 10.91 15.81
CA ILE A 1008 20.01 10.08 15.93
C ILE A 1008 19.57 8.63 16.08
N ALA A 1009 19.87 7.78 15.09
CA ALA A 1009 19.47 6.37 15.05
C ALA A 1009 20.67 5.43 14.82
N GLU A 1010 20.51 4.13 15.10
CA GLU A 1010 21.52 3.13 14.69
C GLU A 1010 21.39 2.81 13.19
N SER A 1011 20.15 2.78 12.66
CA SER A 1011 19.89 2.70 11.23
C SER A 1011 18.48 3.18 10.86
N TYR A 1012 18.30 3.59 9.61
CA TYR A 1012 17.03 4.07 9.04
C TYR A 1012 16.50 3.10 7.99
N GLU A 1013 15.18 3.10 7.79
CA GLU A 1013 14.58 2.65 6.54
C GLU A 1013 14.77 3.73 5.44
N ARG A 1014 14.97 3.32 4.18
CA ARG A 1014 15.30 4.18 3.03
C ARG A 1014 14.28 5.30 2.83
N ILE A 1015 13.00 4.97 2.68
CA ILE A 1015 11.93 5.93 2.36
C ILE A 1015 11.75 6.91 3.54
N HIS A 1016 11.85 6.42 4.78
CA HIS A 1016 11.78 7.32 5.93
C HIS A 1016 12.97 8.29 6.00
N ARG A 1017 14.21 7.84 5.72
CA ARG A 1017 15.39 8.72 5.66
C ARG A 1017 15.20 9.86 4.65
N SER A 1018 14.81 9.53 3.42
CA SER A 1018 14.56 10.53 2.37
C SER A 1018 13.40 11.48 2.72
N ASN A 1019 12.36 11.01 3.41
CA ASN A 1019 11.29 11.88 3.92
C ASN A 1019 11.77 12.87 5.00
N LEU A 1020 12.69 12.48 5.89
CA LEU A 1020 13.28 13.40 6.88
C LEU A 1020 14.05 14.52 6.17
N VAL A 1021 14.92 14.17 5.22
CA VAL A 1021 15.67 15.15 4.39
C VAL A 1021 14.73 16.03 3.58
N GLY A 1022 13.67 15.47 2.99
CA GLY A 1022 12.66 16.22 2.25
C GLY A 1022 11.97 17.32 3.07
N MET A 1023 11.82 17.12 4.38
CA MET A 1023 11.32 18.12 5.34
C MET A 1023 12.42 19.00 5.97
N GLY A 1024 13.68 18.90 5.53
CA GLY A 1024 14.79 19.66 6.11
C GLY A 1024 15.20 19.22 7.52
N LEU A 1025 14.81 18.02 7.96
CA LEU A 1025 15.28 17.41 9.20
C LEU A 1025 16.63 16.72 8.96
N ILE A 1026 17.48 16.70 9.98
CA ILE A 1026 18.82 16.09 9.89
C ILE A 1026 18.75 14.62 10.35
N PRO A 1027 18.91 13.62 9.45
CA PRO A 1027 19.13 12.24 9.84
C PRO A 1027 20.60 12.04 10.23
N LEU A 1028 20.85 11.51 11.42
CA LEU A 1028 22.18 11.23 11.95
C LEU A 1028 22.25 9.76 12.37
N GLN A 1029 23.35 9.10 12.04
CA GLN A 1029 23.55 7.69 12.39
C GLN A 1029 24.72 7.50 13.33
N TYR A 1030 24.57 6.69 14.38
CA TYR A 1030 25.70 6.26 15.21
C TYR A 1030 26.77 5.55 14.37
N GLN A 1031 28.03 5.57 14.84
CA GLN A 1031 29.09 4.77 14.22
C GLN A 1031 28.86 3.27 14.42
N SER A 1032 29.57 2.45 13.64
CA SER A 1032 29.41 0.98 13.72
C SER A 1032 29.82 0.45 15.09
N GLY A 1033 28.83 0.00 15.87
CA GLY A 1033 29.00 -0.48 17.26
C GLY A 1033 28.58 0.53 18.34
N ASP A 1034 28.33 1.79 17.98
CA ASP A 1034 27.78 2.78 18.90
C ASP A 1034 26.24 2.71 18.97
N THR A 1035 25.69 2.80 20.18
CA THR A 1035 24.25 2.94 20.47
C THR A 1035 24.07 3.98 21.57
N ALA A 1036 22.82 4.37 21.87
CA ALA A 1036 22.53 5.22 23.03
C ALA A 1036 23.07 4.59 24.34
N GLU A 1037 22.88 3.28 24.53
CA GLU A 1037 23.33 2.53 25.70
C GLU A 1037 24.85 2.41 25.79
N SER A 1038 25.56 2.08 24.70
CA SER A 1038 27.03 1.98 24.73
C SER A 1038 27.68 3.35 24.96
N LEU A 1039 27.04 4.42 24.48
CA LEU A 1039 27.45 5.79 24.75
C LEU A 1039 26.97 6.32 26.11
N GLY A 1040 26.14 5.60 26.86
CA GLY A 1040 25.63 5.99 28.17
C GLY A 1040 24.61 7.15 28.13
N LEU A 1041 23.98 7.38 26.98
CA LEU A 1041 23.01 8.45 26.74
C LEU A 1041 21.64 8.06 27.31
N THR A 1042 21.16 8.83 28.28
CA THR A 1042 19.84 8.60 28.89
C THR A 1042 18.69 9.23 28.09
N GLY A 1043 18.98 10.25 27.28
CA GLY A 1043 18.00 11.14 26.67
C GLY A 1043 17.53 12.27 27.61
N LYS A 1044 18.17 12.43 28.77
CA LYS A 1044 17.94 13.57 29.70
C LYS A 1044 19.03 14.63 29.62
N GLU A 1045 20.05 14.38 28.81
CA GLU A 1045 21.08 15.35 28.45
C GLU A 1045 20.49 16.43 27.51
N GLN A 1046 21.17 17.57 27.42
CA GLN A 1046 21.04 18.48 26.28
C GLN A 1046 22.07 18.09 25.23
N PHE A 1047 21.72 18.22 23.95
CA PHE A 1047 22.49 17.80 22.79
C PHE A 1047 22.78 19.00 21.88
N SER A 1048 24.06 19.22 21.57
CA SER A 1048 24.52 20.23 20.61
C SER A 1048 25.25 19.52 19.46
N ILE A 1049 24.82 19.77 18.22
CA ILE A 1049 25.31 19.09 17.02
C ILE A 1049 25.93 20.15 16.10
N HIS A 1050 27.24 20.05 15.88
CA HIS A 1050 27.94 21.01 15.03
C HIS A 1050 27.83 20.63 13.55
N ILE A 1051 27.16 21.49 12.77
CA ILE A 1051 26.98 21.32 11.33
C ILE A 1051 27.93 22.27 10.59
N PRO A 1052 28.94 21.77 9.83
CA PRO A 1052 29.83 22.61 9.04
C PRO A 1052 29.08 23.34 7.89
N LYS A 1053 29.64 24.46 7.41
CA LYS A 1053 29.05 25.22 6.30
C LYS A 1053 29.28 24.56 4.94
N ASP A 1054 30.33 23.77 4.87
CA ASP A 1054 30.88 23.00 3.77
C ASP A 1054 30.58 21.50 3.96
N LEU A 1055 29.43 21.18 4.56
CA LEU A 1055 28.96 19.80 4.77
C LEU A 1055 28.90 19.02 3.45
N THR A 1056 29.66 17.93 3.36
CA THR A 1056 29.66 16.98 2.22
C THR A 1056 28.80 15.76 2.51
N THR A 1057 28.52 14.95 1.48
CA THR A 1057 27.84 13.67 1.63
C THR A 1057 28.62 12.73 2.56
N GLY A 1058 27.90 11.96 3.38
CA GLY A 1058 28.50 10.98 4.29
C GLY A 1058 29.50 11.53 5.33
N GLN A 1059 29.49 12.84 5.62
CA GLN A 1059 30.44 13.44 6.56
C GLN A 1059 30.12 13.07 8.02
N LEU A 1060 31.16 12.85 8.83
CA LEU A 1060 31.03 12.73 10.29
C LEU A 1060 30.87 14.12 10.92
N VAL A 1061 29.87 14.27 11.78
CA VAL A 1061 29.61 15.49 12.58
C VAL A 1061 29.67 15.19 14.07
N THR A 1062 30.14 16.16 14.86
CA THR A 1062 30.35 16.00 16.29
C THR A 1062 29.11 16.37 17.09
N VAL A 1063 28.69 15.47 17.99
CA VAL A 1063 27.65 15.70 18.99
C VAL A 1063 28.32 15.91 20.35
N LYS A 1064 28.00 17.01 21.01
CA LYS A 1064 28.39 17.30 22.39
C LYS A 1064 27.16 17.22 23.28
N VAL A 1065 27.28 16.62 24.46
CA VAL A 1065 26.19 16.55 25.44
C VAL A 1065 26.54 17.28 26.75
N SER A 1066 25.51 17.77 27.45
CA SER A 1066 25.68 18.59 28.66
C SER A 1066 26.40 17.91 29.83
N SER A 1067 26.61 16.59 29.78
CA SER A 1067 27.48 15.85 30.70
C SER A 1067 28.98 16.01 30.42
N GLY A 1068 29.36 16.76 29.37
CA GLY A 1068 30.75 16.96 28.93
C GLY A 1068 31.29 15.84 28.02
N LYS A 1069 30.45 14.86 27.67
CA LYS A 1069 30.82 13.83 26.68
C LYS A 1069 30.65 14.35 25.25
N GLU A 1070 31.55 13.93 24.37
CA GLU A 1070 31.48 14.16 22.94
C GLU A 1070 31.56 12.82 22.18
N PHE A 1071 30.89 12.74 21.03
CA PHE A 1071 30.94 11.59 20.13
C PHE A 1071 30.71 12.02 18.67
N GLN A 1072 31.01 11.15 17.71
CA GLN A 1072 30.81 11.41 16.29
C GLN A 1072 29.60 10.64 15.77
N VAL A 1073 28.85 11.23 14.84
CA VAL A 1073 27.75 10.58 14.11
C VAL A 1073 27.87 10.87 12.62
N LEU A 1074 27.39 9.96 11.78
CA LEU A 1074 27.35 10.09 10.34
C LEU A 1074 26.15 10.95 9.93
N ALA A 1075 26.38 12.07 9.23
CA ALA A 1075 25.32 12.85 8.61
C ALA A 1075 24.78 12.10 7.39
N ARG A 1076 23.54 11.61 7.49
CA ARG A 1076 22.90 10.73 6.49
C ARG A 1076 22.18 11.51 5.38
N PHE A 1077 22.85 12.54 4.87
CA PHE A 1077 22.63 13.06 3.53
C PHE A 1077 23.47 12.20 2.60
N ASP A 1078 22.78 11.35 1.83
CA ASP A 1078 23.44 10.33 1.02
C ASP A 1078 23.89 10.91 -0.35
N THR A 1079 23.37 12.08 -0.75
CA THR A 1079 23.58 12.69 -2.08
C THR A 1079 23.75 14.21 -2.03
N GLU A 1080 24.45 14.81 -3.01
CA GLU A 1080 24.59 16.28 -3.09
C GLU A 1080 23.25 16.99 -3.34
N VAL A 1081 22.32 16.30 -4.00
CA VAL A 1081 20.95 16.77 -4.22
C VAL A 1081 20.19 16.84 -2.89
N GLU A 1082 20.40 15.90 -1.98
CA GLU A 1082 19.84 15.91 -0.63
C GLU A 1082 20.41 17.04 0.24
N LEU A 1083 21.72 17.33 0.11
CA LEU A 1083 22.32 18.50 0.77
C LEU A 1083 21.71 19.81 0.26
N GLU A 1084 21.42 19.92 -1.04
CA GLU A 1084 20.74 21.09 -1.60
C GLU A 1084 19.30 21.24 -1.07
N TYR A 1085 18.54 20.15 -0.95
CA TYR A 1085 17.24 20.19 -0.28
C TYR A 1085 17.35 20.68 1.18
N PHE A 1086 18.37 20.23 1.91
CA PHE A 1086 18.62 20.68 3.29
C PHE A 1086 19.02 22.16 3.37
N ARG A 1087 19.91 22.67 2.49
CA ARG A 1087 20.25 24.11 2.35
C ARG A 1087 19.02 24.98 2.11
N ASN A 1088 18.02 24.44 1.42
CA ASN A 1088 16.74 25.10 1.11
C ASN A 1088 15.69 25.01 2.23
N GLY A 1089 15.93 24.20 3.27
CA GLY A 1089 14.99 23.91 4.35
C GLY A 1089 13.88 22.93 3.96
N GLY A 1090 14.10 22.12 2.92
CA GLY A 1090 13.16 21.12 2.38
C GLY A 1090 13.10 21.12 0.86
N ILE A 1091 12.74 19.97 0.28
CA ILE A 1091 12.66 19.77 -1.18
C ILE A 1091 11.53 20.59 -1.83
N LEU A 1092 10.38 20.74 -1.17
CA LEU A 1092 9.29 21.59 -1.69
C LEU A 1092 9.69 23.08 -1.70
N ASN A 1093 10.47 23.53 -0.71
CA ASN A 1093 11.02 24.88 -0.67
C ASN A 1093 12.01 25.11 -1.83
N TYR A 1094 12.86 24.11 -2.12
CA TYR A 1094 13.74 24.12 -3.29
C TYR A 1094 12.92 24.19 -4.60
N MET A 1095 11.88 23.37 -4.76
CA MET A 1095 11.05 23.38 -5.97
C MET A 1095 10.27 24.69 -6.15
N ILE A 1096 9.76 25.32 -5.07
CA ILE A 1096 9.19 26.67 -5.15
C ILE A 1096 10.24 27.67 -5.68
N ARG A 1097 11.45 27.71 -5.11
CA ARG A 1097 12.51 28.64 -5.57
C ARG A 1097 12.91 28.41 -7.02
N LYS A 1098 13.02 27.14 -7.43
CA LYS A 1098 13.33 26.72 -8.82
C LYS A 1098 12.27 27.18 -9.83
N MET A 1099 11.07 27.54 -9.38
CA MET A 1099 9.94 27.94 -10.22
C MET A 1099 9.57 29.43 -10.15
N LEU A 1100 10.25 30.27 -9.35
CA LEU A 1100 10.02 31.72 -9.35
C LEU A 1100 10.57 32.38 -10.62
#